data_AF-A0A9P1FCR7-F1
#
_entry.id   AF-A0A9P1FCR7-F1
#
_cell.length_a   1.000
_cell.length_b   1.000
_cell.length_c   1.000
_cell.angle_alpha   90.00
_cell.angle_beta   90.00
_cell.angle_gamma   90.00
#
_symmetry.space_group_name_H-M   'P 1'
#
loop_
_entity.id
_entity.type
_entity.pdbx_description
1 polymer ?
#
loop_
_entity_poly.entity_id
_entity_poly.type
_entity_poly.pdbx_seq_one_letter_code
_entity_poly.pdbx_strand_id
1 'polypeptide(L)'
;MTRDDQPNRCIVFDIGGTSVRAANYDPQTRTIGDILHHDTPNHHIMPGCSLDERSQHLYTAMEKLVDSLCGDTPPQSIGCAFPGPIDPDGNVLSVPTVFGGESTKPRPVGRELASRWPTAHIELLNDVTAAGYYYLNSPTESFCITTVSSGVGNKVFINGEPVVGPMGRGGEIGHVVVDPSPNAPPCDCGGRGHLGGIASGRGTLASVVRAAQSDPSGFKRSVLFESVEGMIDSITNEHIASAYRAEDEWVSSQVQCAAEPLARVLATIHNAIGIERFVMMGGFALALGERYVTLLAELCETNCWNLGQDWNQMLELGTAGDRAGLIGVDSLVADIREMLLEGRYILSKEVASFENDFAEYTGVPYACGVNSGTDALILALAALGIGQGDEVITAANTFHATVAAICLVGATPVLVDADAESFLLDADQLEAALTARTKAILPVHLYGKPCRMDAIMPIAESAGVEVVEDAAQAHGATFGGKRVGSFGRLACFSFHPSKNLAAAGDAGMVVTGDEQCDTFLRTARSLGQRGQNEHVLIGGNSKLDTIQARVLSEKLPHLDAWNEKRRQVAAAYRERLQDLPLTFQCEHPDEQHVYHLFQIRCDRRDALLNHLQSNQIDAVTRYPQPIHLQPAFAGRWQEGQFPVAEALCSELLALPIRPDMSVDEIDYVGDTIRAFFAGG
;
A
#
# COMPACT_ATOMS: atom_id res chain seq x y z
N MET A 1 -20.69 -27.02 -8.19
CA MET A 1 -19.41 -26.39 -8.57
C MET A 1 -19.08 -26.82 -9.97
N THR A 2 -19.49 -26.00 -10.94
CA THR A 2 -19.04 -26.11 -12.34
C THR A 2 -17.54 -25.81 -12.39
N ARG A 3 -16.89 -26.27 -13.46
CA ARG A 3 -15.43 -26.32 -13.62
C ARG A 3 -14.74 -24.94 -13.71
N ASP A 4 -15.49 -23.84 -13.52
CA ASP A 4 -15.08 -22.44 -13.72
C ASP A 4 -14.82 -21.65 -12.42
N ASP A 5 -15.02 -22.25 -11.23
CA ASP A 5 -14.83 -21.59 -9.91
C ASP A 5 -13.47 -21.91 -9.23
N GLN A 6 -12.49 -22.46 -9.95
CA GLN A 6 -11.15 -22.63 -9.36
C GLN A 6 -10.34 -21.34 -9.56
N PRO A 7 -9.78 -20.73 -8.48
CA PRO A 7 -8.90 -19.58 -8.64
C PRO A 7 -7.76 -19.97 -9.60
N ASN A 8 -7.47 -19.12 -10.58
CA ASN A 8 -6.31 -19.31 -11.45
C ASN A 8 -5.06 -19.37 -10.56
N ARG A 9 -4.39 -20.52 -10.54
CA ARG A 9 -3.20 -20.76 -9.70
C ARG A 9 -1.95 -20.59 -10.53
N CYS A 10 -1.69 -19.36 -10.94
CA CYS A 10 -0.44 -18.99 -11.57
C CYS A 10 0.51 -18.51 -10.47
N ILE A 11 1.64 -19.18 -10.29
CA ILE A 11 2.70 -18.72 -9.39
C ILE A 11 3.74 -17.98 -10.21
N VAL A 12 4.13 -16.79 -9.76
CA VAL A 12 5.23 -16.05 -10.35
C VAL A 12 6.41 -16.03 -9.39
N PHE A 13 7.60 -16.32 -9.91
CA PHE A 13 8.86 -16.23 -9.20
C PHE A 13 9.69 -15.09 -9.77
N ASP A 14 10.36 -14.37 -8.88
CA ASP A 14 11.49 -13.52 -9.20
C ASP A 14 12.73 -14.00 -8.44
N ILE A 15 13.72 -14.48 -9.19
CA ILE A 15 14.95 -15.03 -8.64
C ILE A 15 16.02 -13.93 -8.65
N GLY A 16 16.37 -13.41 -7.49
CA GLY A 16 17.46 -12.45 -7.33
C GLY A 16 18.75 -13.12 -6.88
N GLY A 17 19.86 -12.36 -6.94
CA GLY A 17 21.14 -12.81 -6.38
C GLY A 17 21.12 -12.95 -4.85
N THR A 18 20.26 -12.21 -4.15
CA THR A 18 20.16 -12.16 -2.69
C THR A 18 18.85 -12.70 -2.14
N SER A 19 17.75 -12.57 -2.88
CA SER A 19 16.41 -13.01 -2.48
C SER A 19 15.68 -13.73 -3.61
N VAL A 20 14.94 -14.76 -3.26
CA VAL A 20 13.91 -15.42 -4.07
C VAL A 20 12.56 -14.91 -3.61
N ARG A 21 11.76 -14.40 -4.56
CA ARG A 21 10.41 -13.90 -4.30
C ARG A 21 9.39 -14.74 -5.04
N ALA A 22 8.24 -14.99 -4.43
CA ALA A 22 7.15 -15.73 -5.05
C ALA A 22 5.80 -15.14 -4.66
N ALA A 23 4.84 -15.18 -5.58
CA ALA A 23 3.48 -14.74 -5.31
C ALA A 23 2.46 -15.45 -6.21
N ASN A 24 1.20 -15.46 -5.77
CA ASN A 24 0.07 -15.80 -6.65
C ASN A 24 -0.15 -14.65 -7.65
N TYR A 25 -0.26 -14.97 -8.93
CA TYR A 25 -0.62 -14.05 -9.99
C TYR A 25 -2.01 -14.40 -10.53
N ASP A 26 -2.90 -13.42 -10.56
CA ASP A 26 -4.19 -13.56 -11.20
C ASP A 26 -4.12 -13.00 -12.62
N PRO A 27 -4.18 -13.84 -13.67
CA PRO A 27 -4.10 -13.38 -15.05
C PRO A 27 -5.37 -12.64 -15.52
N GLN A 28 -6.50 -12.76 -14.82
CA GLN A 28 -7.74 -12.05 -15.17
C GLN A 28 -7.66 -10.59 -14.74
N THR A 29 -7.24 -10.36 -13.49
CA THR A 29 -7.10 -9.02 -12.92
C THR A 29 -5.71 -8.42 -13.16
N ARG A 30 -4.74 -9.23 -13.62
CA ARG A 30 -3.31 -8.87 -13.78
C ARG A 30 -2.67 -8.39 -12.48
N THR A 31 -3.09 -8.97 -11.35
CA THR A 31 -2.60 -8.59 -10.02
C THR A 31 -1.69 -9.65 -9.43
N ILE A 32 -0.77 -9.21 -8.58
CA ILE A 32 0.11 -10.06 -7.78
C ILE A 32 -0.39 -10.02 -6.34
N GLY A 33 -0.62 -11.19 -5.74
CA GLY A 33 -0.99 -11.35 -4.34
C GLY A 33 0.17 -11.08 -3.38
N ASP A 34 0.05 -11.50 -2.12
CA ASP A 34 1.13 -11.30 -1.15
C ASP A 34 2.44 -11.96 -1.63
N ILE A 35 3.53 -11.19 -1.56
CA ILE A 35 4.86 -11.62 -1.96
C ILE A 35 5.53 -12.30 -0.77
N LEU A 36 5.86 -13.57 -0.95
CA LEU A 36 6.69 -14.32 -0.02
C LEU A 36 8.16 -14.20 -0.40
N HIS A 37 9.02 -14.12 0.60
CA HIS A 37 10.46 -13.95 0.44
C HIS A 37 11.21 -15.13 1.04
N HIS A 38 12.32 -15.51 0.41
CA HIS A 38 13.30 -16.42 0.94
C HIS A 38 14.70 -15.95 0.51
N ASP A 39 15.72 -16.12 1.34
CA ASP A 39 17.10 -15.80 0.95
C ASP A 39 17.56 -16.69 -0.21
N THR A 40 18.21 -16.12 -1.21
CA THR A 40 18.75 -16.90 -2.33
C THR A 40 19.92 -17.74 -1.84
N PRO A 41 19.90 -19.08 -2.00
CA PRO A 41 21.05 -19.93 -1.72
C PRO A 41 22.15 -19.68 -2.76
N ASN A 42 22.98 -18.67 -2.51
CA ASN A 42 24.00 -18.20 -3.45
C ASN A 42 25.43 -18.60 -3.00
N HIS A 43 26.39 -18.39 -3.89
CA HIS A 43 27.79 -18.72 -3.66
C HIS A 43 28.48 -17.90 -2.55
N HIS A 44 27.94 -16.73 -2.17
CA HIS A 44 28.45 -15.95 -1.03
C HIS A 44 27.98 -16.50 0.32
N ILE A 45 26.72 -16.96 0.39
CA ILE A 45 26.11 -17.52 1.61
C ILE A 45 26.57 -18.96 1.83
N MET A 46 26.80 -19.72 0.75
CA MET A 46 27.20 -21.12 0.80
C MET A 46 28.58 -21.34 0.15
N PRO A 47 29.66 -20.77 0.73
CA PRO A 47 31.01 -20.94 0.20
C PRO A 47 31.43 -22.41 0.35
N GLY A 48 31.84 -23.04 -0.76
CA GLY A 48 32.30 -24.44 -0.78
C GLY A 48 31.25 -25.48 -1.19
N CYS A 49 29.97 -25.12 -1.31
CA CYS A 49 28.99 -25.98 -1.97
C CYS A 49 29.25 -26.05 -3.48
N SER A 50 29.09 -27.24 -4.05
CA SER A 50 29.10 -27.43 -5.50
C SER A 50 27.93 -26.70 -6.17
N LEU A 51 28.07 -26.45 -7.47
CA LEU A 51 27.03 -25.85 -8.30
C LEU A 51 25.68 -26.61 -8.22
N ASP A 52 25.74 -27.94 -8.23
CA ASP A 52 24.55 -28.79 -8.15
C ASP A 52 23.88 -28.70 -6.79
N GLU A 53 24.65 -28.68 -5.70
CA GLU A 53 24.11 -28.47 -4.34
C GLU A 53 23.42 -27.10 -4.22
N ARG A 54 24.03 -26.03 -4.76
CA ARG A 54 23.40 -24.69 -4.77
C ARG A 54 22.09 -24.67 -5.57
N SER A 55 22.07 -25.33 -6.73
CA SER A 55 20.83 -25.46 -7.53
C SER A 55 19.72 -26.18 -6.76
N GLN A 56 20.04 -27.28 -6.06
CA GLN A 56 19.05 -28.00 -5.28
C GLN A 56 18.50 -27.18 -4.12
N HIS A 57 19.34 -26.44 -3.40
CA HIS A 57 18.86 -25.55 -2.34
C HIS A 57 17.93 -24.47 -2.88
N LEU A 58 18.23 -23.89 -4.04
CA LEU A 58 17.34 -22.92 -4.70
C LEU A 58 15.98 -23.54 -5.01
N TYR A 59 15.94 -24.72 -5.62
CA TYR A 59 14.68 -25.37 -5.97
C TYR A 59 13.87 -25.77 -4.72
N THR A 60 14.53 -26.24 -3.67
CA THR A 60 13.87 -26.51 -2.38
C THR A 60 13.32 -25.24 -1.74
N ALA A 61 13.99 -24.10 -1.88
CA ALA A 61 13.44 -22.81 -1.43
C ALA A 61 12.18 -22.44 -2.23
N MET A 62 12.20 -22.64 -3.55
CA MET A 62 11.01 -22.41 -4.40
C MET A 62 9.85 -23.33 -4.04
N GLU A 63 10.10 -24.62 -3.77
CA GLU A 63 9.09 -25.58 -3.31
C GLU A 63 8.39 -25.11 -2.03
N LYS A 64 9.16 -24.68 -1.02
CA LYS A 64 8.58 -24.14 0.23
C LYS A 64 7.69 -22.93 0.00
N LEU A 65 8.07 -22.06 -0.93
CA LEU A 65 7.27 -20.88 -1.29
C LEU A 65 5.98 -21.29 -2.01
N VAL A 66 6.03 -22.25 -2.93
CA VAL A 66 4.81 -22.80 -3.55
C VAL A 66 3.91 -23.46 -2.51
N ASP A 67 4.45 -24.30 -1.62
CA ASP A 67 3.67 -24.98 -0.59
C ASP A 67 2.96 -23.97 0.32
N SER A 68 3.63 -22.85 0.63
CA SER A 68 3.06 -21.75 1.42
C SER A 68 1.94 -21.01 0.66
N LEU A 69 2.05 -20.87 -0.67
CA LEU A 69 1.09 -20.15 -1.50
C LEU A 69 -0.11 -21.01 -1.95
N CYS A 70 0.08 -22.33 -2.08
CA CYS A 70 -0.86 -23.25 -2.72
C CYS A 70 -1.39 -24.35 -1.78
N GLY A 71 -0.78 -24.57 -0.62
CA GLY A 71 -1.11 -25.68 0.28
C GLY A 71 -1.03 -27.04 -0.43
N ASP A 72 -2.01 -27.91 -0.21
CA ASP A 72 -2.04 -29.27 -0.76
C ASP A 72 -2.39 -29.36 -2.26
N THR A 73 -2.73 -28.24 -2.92
CA THR A 73 -3.18 -28.29 -4.31
C THR A 73 -2.14 -27.71 -5.28
N PRO A 74 -1.69 -28.45 -6.30
CA PRO A 74 -0.57 -28.02 -7.14
C PRO A 74 -0.90 -26.78 -8.00
N PRO A 75 0.11 -25.98 -8.36
CA PRO A 75 -0.05 -24.84 -9.27
C PRO A 75 -0.41 -25.30 -10.68
N GLN A 76 -1.16 -24.46 -11.41
CA GLN A 76 -1.53 -24.70 -12.80
C GLN A 76 -0.50 -24.13 -13.77
N SER A 77 0.11 -23.01 -13.40
CA SER A 77 1.16 -22.35 -14.19
C SER A 77 2.22 -21.79 -13.25
N ILE A 78 3.47 -21.79 -13.70
CA ILE A 78 4.59 -21.16 -13.00
C ILE A 78 5.34 -20.28 -14.01
N GLY A 79 5.33 -18.97 -13.80
CA GLY A 79 6.21 -18.03 -14.48
C GLY A 79 7.44 -17.78 -13.62
N CYS A 80 8.63 -17.87 -14.19
CA CYS A 80 9.87 -17.68 -13.44
C CYS A 80 10.79 -16.66 -14.13
N ALA A 81 10.91 -15.49 -13.52
CA ALA A 81 11.92 -14.49 -13.87
C ALA A 81 13.27 -14.92 -13.27
N PHE A 82 14.26 -15.19 -14.13
CA PHE A 82 15.59 -15.66 -13.74
C PHE A 82 16.66 -14.64 -14.11
N PRO A 83 17.71 -14.43 -13.28
CA PRO A 83 18.77 -13.52 -13.61
C PRO A 83 19.67 -14.18 -14.65
N GLY A 84 19.89 -13.49 -15.76
CA GLY A 84 20.74 -13.93 -16.87
C GLY A 84 19.99 -14.45 -18.10
N PRO A 85 20.74 -14.78 -19.16
CA PRO A 85 20.16 -15.11 -20.47
C PRO A 85 19.59 -16.52 -20.52
N ILE A 86 18.44 -16.67 -21.18
CA ILE A 86 17.66 -17.91 -21.26
C ILE A 86 17.43 -18.27 -22.72
N ASP A 87 17.77 -19.50 -23.11
CA ASP A 87 17.53 -20.02 -24.46
C ASP A 87 16.08 -20.51 -24.67
N PRO A 88 15.65 -20.75 -25.94
CA PRO A 88 14.29 -21.18 -26.22
C PRO A 88 13.89 -22.52 -25.60
N ASP A 89 14.85 -23.33 -25.17
CA ASP A 89 14.61 -24.61 -24.51
C ASP A 89 14.47 -24.45 -22.98
N GLY A 90 14.49 -23.20 -22.48
CA GLY A 90 14.39 -22.88 -21.05
C GLY A 90 15.68 -23.19 -20.28
N ASN A 91 16.83 -23.25 -20.97
CA ASN A 91 18.12 -23.35 -20.28
C ASN A 91 18.64 -21.97 -19.93
N VAL A 92 19.04 -21.78 -18.68
CA VAL A 92 19.70 -20.56 -18.24
C VAL A 92 21.19 -20.69 -18.54
N LEU A 93 21.69 -19.82 -19.42
CA LEU A 93 23.02 -19.95 -20.00
C LEU A 93 24.14 -19.58 -19.02
N SER A 94 23.93 -18.58 -18.16
CA SER A 94 24.91 -18.12 -17.18
C SER A 94 24.26 -17.31 -16.06
N VAL A 95 24.59 -17.60 -14.79
CA VAL A 95 24.03 -16.91 -13.61
C VAL A 95 25.07 -16.75 -12.49
N PRO A 96 26.11 -15.92 -12.67
CA PRO A 96 27.21 -15.84 -11.72
C PRO A 96 26.78 -15.44 -10.31
N THR A 97 25.74 -14.60 -10.20
CA THR A 97 25.21 -14.08 -8.93
C THR A 97 24.61 -15.17 -8.05
N VAL A 98 23.94 -16.16 -8.63
CA VAL A 98 23.31 -17.27 -7.90
C VAL A 98 24.25 -18.47 -7.82
N PHE A 99 24.84 -18.84 -8.96
CA PHE A 99 25.53 -20.12 -9.14
C PHE A 99 27.07 -20.04 -9.05
N GLY A 100 27.63 -18.83 -9.08
CA GLY A 100 29.08 -18.59 -9.14
C GLY A 100 29.66 -18.71 -10.55
N GLY A 101 30.88 -18.20 -10.76
CA GLY A 101 31.59 -18.18 -12.05
C GLY A 101 32.07 -19.55 -12.56
N GLU A 102 31.79 -20.64 -11.84
CA GLU A 102 32.22 -22.01 -12.17
C GLU A 102 31.35 -22.67 -13.26
N SER A 103 30.20 -22.07 -13.60
CA SER A 103 29.27 -22.61 -14.59
C SER A 103 29.82 -22.45 -16.01
N THR A 104 30.24 -23.57 -16.61
CA THR A 104 30.72 -23.64 -18.01
C THR A 104 29.67 -24.17 -18.99
N LYS A 105 28.48 -24.53 -18.50
CA LYS A 105 27.39 -25.13 -19.30
C LYS A 105 26.03 -24.51 -18.92
N PRO A 106 25.13 -24.33 -19.91
CA PRO A 106 23.74 -23.97 -19.64
C PRO A 106 23.07 -24.93 -18.66
N ARG A 107 22.22 -24.39 -17.79
CA ARG A 107 21.47 -25.16 -16.78
C ARG A 107 20.03 -25.35 -17.24
N PRO A 108 19.51 -26.59 -17.23
CA PRO A 108 18.16 -26.88 -17.75
C PRO A 108 17.08 -26.54 -16.73
N VAL A 109 17.04 -25.28 -16.28
CA VAL A 109 16.14 -24.82 -15.22
C VAL A 109 14.68 -25.10 -15.57
N GLY A 110 14.24 -24.83 -16.81
CA GLY A 110 12.88 -25.14 -17.24
C GLY A 110 12.51 -26.61 -17.08
N ARG A 111 13.42 -27.54 -17.43
CA ARG A 111 13.23 -28.99 -17.21
C ARG A 111 13.22 -29.36 -15.73
N GLU A 112 14.09 -28.76 -14.93
CA GLU A 112 14.13 -29.00 -13.47
C GLU A 112 12.84 -28.55 -12.78
N LEU A 113 12.29 -27.38 -13.15
CA LEU A 113 11.00 -26.92 -12.63
C LEU A 113 9.86 -27.81 -13.13
N ALA A 114 9.85 -28.19 -14.41
CA ALA A 114 8.85 -29.11 -14.97
C ALA A 114 8.88 -30.50 -14.31
N SER A 115 10.05 -30.96 -13.85
CA SER A 115 10.15 -32.24 -13.12
C SER A 115 9.50 -32.18 -11.73
N ARG A 116 9.48 -30.99 -11.12
CA ARG A 116 8.92 -30.75 -9.78
C ARG A 116 7.42 -30.49 -9.82
N TRP A 117 6.98 -29.76 -10.84
CA TRP A 117 5.57 -29.46 -11.07
C TRP A 117 5.14 -30.00 -12.44
N PRO A 118 5.01 -31.34 -12.59
CA PRO A 118 4.77 -31.99 -13.89
C PRO A 118 3.40 -31.66 -14.51
N THR A 119 2.47 -31.13 -13.72
CA THR A 119 1.14 -30.70 -14.18
C THR A 119 1.05 -29.20 -14.46
N ALA A 120 2.09 -28.43 -14.12
CA ALA A 120 2.09 -26.99 -14.29
C ALA A 120 2.67 -26.59 -15.65
N HIS A 121 2.11 -25.56 -16.27
CA HIS A 121 2.74 -24.89 -17.39
C HIS A 121 3.92 -24.03 -16.90
N ILE A 122 5.14 -24.33 -17.34
CA ILE A 122 6.35 -23.62 -16.92
C ILE A 122 6.76 -22.61 -17.99
N GLU A 123 6.84 -21.34 -17.62
CA GLU A 123 7.37 -20.26 -18.45
C GLU A 123 8.61 -19.67 -17.78
N LEU A 124 9.73 -19.59 -18.50
CA LEU A 124 10.96 -18.94 -18.02
C LEU A 124 11.25 -17.70 -18.85
N LEU A 125 11.56 -16.60 -18.16
CA LEU A 125 12.00 -15.37 -18.79
C LEU A 125 13.13 -14.72 -17.99
N ASN A 126 13.91 -13.88 -18.67
CA ASN A 126 14.93 -13.08 -18.00
C ASN A 126 14.27 -12.02 -17.08
N ASP A 127 14.86 -11.80 -15.91
CA ASP A 127 14.40 -10.84 -14.89
C ASP A 127 14.27 -9.40 -15.42
N VAL A 128 15.25 -8.93 -16.19
CA VAL A 128 15.21 -7.60 -16.81
C VAL A 128 14.15 -7.53 -17.92
N THR A 129 13.90 -8.64 -18.65
CA THR A 129 12.77 -8.73 -19.58
C THR A 129 11.44 -8.63 -18.83
N ALA A 130 11.29 -9.34 -17.71
CA ALA A 130 10.08 -9.29 -16.89
C ALA A 130 9.82 -7.86 -16.39
N ALA A 131 10.86 -7.19 -15.87
CA ALA A 131 10.79 -5.79 -15.48
C ALA A 131 10.44 -4.88 -16.65
N GLY A 132 10.94 -5.16 -17.86
CA GLY A 132 10.61 -4.41 -19.07
C GLY A 132 9.12 -4.42 -19.39
N TYR A 133 8.45 -5.57 -19.31
CA TYR A 133 7.01 -5.64 -19.57
C TYR A 133 6.17 -4.75 -18.65
N TYR A 134 6.65 -4.40 -17.46
CA TYR A 134 5.99 -3.43 -16.57
C TYR A 134 5.99 -1.99 -17.13
N TYR A 135 7.04 -1.60 -17.85
CA TYR A 135 7.21 -0.24 -18.40
C TYR A 135 6.67 -0.07 -19.83
N LEU A 136 6.06 -1.13 -20.39
CA LEU A 136 5.49 -1.11 -21.72
C LEU A 136 4.13 -0.40 -21.72
N ASN A 137 4.09 0.83 -22.23
CA ASN A 137 2.88 1.65 -22.28
C ASN A 137 1.98 1.33 -23.48
N SER A 138 2.55 0.82 -24.57
CA SER A 138 1.79 0.41 -25.75
C SER A 138 2.44 -0.79 -26.47
N PRO A 139 1.67 -1.61 -27.19
CA PRO A 139 2.20 -2.74 -27.95
C PRO A 139 3.18 -2.37 -29.07
N THR A 140 3.31 -1.08 -29.41
CA THR A 140 4.20 -0.59 -30.47
C THR A 140 5.36 0.23 -29.94
N GLU A 141 5.52 0.33 -28.61
CA GLU A 141 6.56 1.14 -28.01
C GLU A 141 7.95 0.48 -28.15
N SER A 142 8.98 1.31 -28.32
CA SER A 142 10.37 0.88 -28.33
C SER A 142 11.15 1.65 -27.27
N PHE A 143 11.77 0.94 -26.33
CA PHE A 143 12.50 1.53 -25.21
C PHE A 143 13.60 0.57 -24.74
N CYS A 144 14.52 1.07 -23.91
CA CYS A 144 15.54 0.27 -23.25
C CYS A 144 15.38 0.38 -21.74
N ILE A 145 15.24 -0.74 -21.05
CA ILE A 145 15.31 -0.80 -19.60
C ILE A 145 16.71 -1.19 -19.16
N THR A 146 17.28 -0.48 -18.20
CA THR A 146 18.64 -0.74 -17.69
C THR A 146 18.61 -0.77 -16.16
N THR A 147 18.96 -1.92 -15.59
CA THR A 147 19.08 -2.11 -14.15
C THR A 147 20.50 -1.76 -13.71
N VAL A 148 20.64 -0.94 -12.66
CA VAL A 148 21.90 -0.61 -11.98
C VAL A 148 21.68 -0.84 -10.49
N SER A 149 22.12 -2.00 -10.02
CA SER A 149 22.01 -2.42 -8.61
C SER A 149 23.37 -2.95 -8.17
N SER A 150 23.46 -4.17 -7.64
CA SER A 150 24.73 -4.84 -7.39
C SER A 150 25.47 -5.20 -8.69
N GLY A 151 24.74 -5.39 -9.81
CA GLY A 151 25.26 -5.52 -11.17
C GLY A 151 24.57 -4.56 -12.14
N VAL A 152 24.85 -4.74 -13.44
CA VAL A 152 24.17 -4.01 -14.53
C VAL A 152 23.52 -5.00 -15.47
N GLY A 153 22.22 -4.85 -15.72
CA GLY A 153 21.46 -5.62 -16.71
C GLY A 153 20.72 -4.69 -17.67
N ASN A 154 20.32 -5.19 -18.84
CA ASN A 154 19.51 -4.38 -19.75
C ASN A 154 18.56 -5.20 -20.62
N LYS A 155 17.50 -4.58 -21.12
CA LYS A 155 16.70 -5.15 -22.20
C LYS A 155 16.22 -4.06 -23.13
N VAL A 156 16.36 -4.31 -24.43
CA VAL A 156 15.77 -3.46 -25.46
C VAL A 156 14.45 -4.08 -25.89
N PHE A 157 13.42 -3.27 -25.97
CA PHE A 157 12.13 -3.60 -26.57
C PHE A 157 12.00 -2.84 -27.90
N ILE A 158 11.55 -3.54 -28.94
CA ILE A 158 11.22 -2.94 -30.23
C ILE A 158 9.81 -3.39 -30.60
N ASN A 159 8.91 -2.42 -30.80
CA ASN A 159 7.49 -2.67 -31.05
C ASN A 159 6.87 -3.62 -30.03
N GLY A 160 7.09 -3.33 -28.74
CA GLY A 160 6.56 -4.12 -27.62
C GLY A 160 7.24 -5.46 -27.35
N GLU A 161 8.18 -5.88 -28.20
CA GLU A 161 8.83 -7.19 -28.08
C GLU A 161 10.28 -7.07 -27.61
N PRO A 162 10.73 -7.91 -26.64
CA PRO A 162 12.11 -7.90 -26.19
C PRO A 162 13.05 -8.42 -27.30
N VAL A 163 14.12 -7.67 -27.55
CA VAL A 163 15.13 -8.03 -28.55
C VAL A 163 16.06 -9.09 -27.96
N VAL A 164 15.80 -10.34 -28.30
CA VAL A 164 16.63 -11.50 -27.95
C VAL A 164 16.91 -12.30 -29.22
N GLY A 165 18.16 -12.71 -29.40
CA GLY A 165 18.56 -13.54 -30.54
C GLY A 165 18.00 -14.96 -30.46
N PRO A 166 18.05 -15.75 -31.55
CA PRO A 166 17.43 -17.08 -31.63
C PRO A 166 17.90 -18.10 -30.59
N MET A 167 19.06 -17.86 -29.97
CA MET A 167 19.65 -18.72 -28.94
C MET A 167 19.48 -18.13 -27.53
N GLY A 168 18.53 -17.22 -27.31
CA GLY A 168 18.31 -16.61 -25.99
C GLY A 168 19.31 -15.53 -25.60
N ARG A 169 20.14 -15.09 -26.54
CA ARG A 169 21.24 -14.14 -26.29
C ARG A 169 20.79 -12.72 -26.59
N GLY A 170 20.95 -11.82 -25.63
CA GLY A 170 20.65 -10.40 -25.80
C GLY A 170 20.26 -9.74 -24.48
N GLY A 171 20.62 -8.48 -24.28
CA GLY A 171 20.32 -7.76 -23.05
C GLY A 171 21.23 -8.08 -21.86
N GLU A 172 22.53 -8.28 -22.11
CA GLU A 172 23.52 -8.59 -21.06
C GLU A 172 24.72 -7.64 -21.14
N ILE A 173 24.47 -6.33 -21.22
CA ILE A 173 25.54 -5.33 -21.34
C ILE A 173 26.48 -5.31 -20.13
N GLY A 174 26.06 -5.82 -18.98
CA GLY A 174 26.86 -5.88 -17.76
C GLY A 174 28.19 -6.64 -17.93
N HIS A 175 28.28 -7.55 -18.89
CA HIS A 175 29.50 -8.33 -19.17
C HIS A 175 30.36 -7.76 -20.32
N VAL A 176 30.01 -6.60 -20.88
CA VAL A 176 30.86 -5.92 -21.84
C VAL A 176 32.14 -5.45 -21.14
N VAL A 177 33.30 -5.82 -21.66
CA VAL A 177 34.59 -5.32 -21.17
C VAL A 177 34.73 -3.85 -21.60
N VAL A 178 34.72 -2.95 -20.62
CA VAL A 178 34.88 -1.49 -20.82
C VAL A 178 36.22 -0.97 -20.30
N ASP A 179 36.94 -1.76 -19.50
CA ASP A 179 38.33 -1.51 -19.10
C ASP A 179 39.18 -2.75 -19.40
N PRO A 180 39.99 -2.75 -20.48
CA PRO A 180 40.83 -3.90 -20.83
C PRO A 180 42.13 -3.95 -19.99
N SER A 181 42.33 -3.05 -19.03
CA SER A 181 43.59 -2.96 -18.30
C SER A 181 43.84 -4.22 -17.46
N PRO A 182 45.12 -4.65 -17.31
CA PRO A 182 45.46 -5.75 -16.42
C PRO A 182 45.13 -5.51 -14.94
N ASN A 183 44.82 -4.27 -14.57
CA ASN A 183 44.48 -3.88 -13.20
C ASN A 183 42.98 -3.56 -13.03
N ALA A 184 42.17 -3.82 -14.06
CA ALA A 184 40.74 -3.52 -14.03
C ALA A 184 40.02 -4.25 -12.86
N PRO A 185 38.92 -3.69 -12.34
CA PRO A 185 38.16 -4.30 -11.25
C PRO A 185 37.66 -5.71 -11.59
N PRO A 186 37.67 -6.64 -10.61
CA PRO A 186 37.10 -7.98 -10.81
C PRO A 186 35.57 -7.94 -10.93
N CYS A 187 35.01 -8.95 -11.58
CA CYS A 187 33.57 -9.17 -11.73
C CYS A 187 33.20 -10.58 -11.25
N ASP A 188 31.98 -10.77 -10.73
CA ASP A 188 31.52 -12.04 -10.12
C ASP A 188 31.57 -13.25 -11.06
N CYS A 189 31.57 -13.02 -12.39
CA CYS A 189 31.75 -14.08 -13.36
C CYS A 189 33.19 -14.60 -13.48
N GLY A 190 34.12 -14.08 -12.66
CA GLY A 190 35.56 -14.37 -12.72
C GLY A 190 36.34 -13.54 -13.75
N GLY A 191 35.66 -12.67 -14.50
CA GLY A 191 36.26 -11.74 -15.46
C GLY A 191 36.75 -10.44 -14.81
N ARG A 192 37.31 -9.53 -15.61
CA ARG A 192 37.80 -8.21 -15.16
C ARG A 192 37.40 -7.12 -16.15
N GLY A 193 37.18 -5.91 -15.62
CA GLY A 193 36.88 -4.73 -16.42
C GLY A 193 35.53 -4.74 -17.11
N HIS A 194 34.62 -5.59 -16.66
CA HIS A 194 33.24 -5.62 -17.14
C HIS A 194 32.47 -4.38 -16.66
N LEU A 195 31.52 -3.91 -17.48
CA LEU A 195 30.64 -2.79 -17.17
C LEU A 195 29.96 -2.96 -15.80
N GLY A 196 29.42 -4.14 -15.52
CA GLY A 196 28.78 -4.47 -14.25
C GLY A 196 29.75 -4.51 -13.06
N GLY A 197 31.06 -4.63 -13.28
CA GLY A 197 32.09 -4.50 -12.25
C GLY A 197 32.57 -3.06 -12.02
N ILE A 198 32.12 -2.10 -12.84
CA ILE A 198 32.56 -0.70 -12.81
C ILE A 198 31.38 0.23 -12.49
N ALA A 199 30.30 0.15 -13.28
CA ALA A 199 29.15 1.06 -13.23
C ALA A 199 28.01 0.60 -12.31
N SER A 200 28.14 -0.56 -11.66
CA SER A 200 27.17 -1.00 -10.65
C SER A 200 27.42 -0.33 -9.30
N GLY A 201 26.52 -0.51 -8.33
CA GLY A 201 26.75 -0.12 -6.95
C GLY A 201 27.99 -0.79 -6.34
N ARG A 202 28.23 -2.08 -6.63
CA ARG A 202 29.46 -2.75 -6.17
C ARG A 202 30.71 -2.17 -6.82
N GLY A 203 30.66 -1.90 -8.13
CA GLY A 203 31.76 -1.27 -8.85
C GLY A 203 32.09 0.12 -8.34
N THR A 204 31.05 0.93 -8.13
CA THR A 204 31.15 2.29 -7.61
C THR A 204 31.69 2.30 -6.19
N LEU A 205 31.17 1.45 -5.29
CA LEU A 205 31.69 1.28 -3.93
C LEU A 205 33.18 0.93 -3.94
N ALA A 206 33.57 -0.08 -4.72
CA ALA A 206 34.97 -0.48 -4.80
C ALA A 206 35.86 0.63 -5.37
N SER A 207 35.33 1.45 -6.29
CA SER A 207 36.03 2.63 -6.81
C SER A 207 36.21 3.70 -5.74
N VAL A 208 35.15 4.05 -5.02
CA VAL A 208 35.18 5.06 -3.94
C VAL A 208 36.14 4.64 -2.83
N VAL A 209 36.14 3.37 -2.42
CA VAL A 209 37.08 2.84 -1.41
C VAL A 209 38.53 2.98 -1.89
N ARG A 210 38.84 2.60 -3.14
CA ARG A 210 40.19 2.78 -3.71
C ARG A 210 40.58 4.26 -3.84
N ALA A 211 39.63 5.13 -4.17
CA ALA A 211 39.86 6.57 -4.25
C ALA A 211 40.16 7.15 -2.87
N ALA A 212 39.43 6.75 -1.82
CA ALA A 212 39.68 7.19 -0.45
C ALA A 212 41.07 6.78 0.05
N GLN A 213 41.54 5.58 -0.34
CA GLN A 213 42.89 5.09 -0.01
C GLN A 213 43.99 5.83 -0.76
N SER A 214 43.75 6.19 -2.03
CA SER A 214 44.75 6.82 -2.90
C SER A 214 44.81 8.35 -2.80
N ASP A 215 43.70 9.01 -2.42
CA ASP A 215 43.64 10.43 -2.06
C ASP A 215 42.99 10.64 -0.68
N PRO A 216 43.73 10.38 0.42
CA PRO A 216 43.25 10.64 1.78
C PRO A 216 42.94 12.11 2.04
N SER A 217 43.52 13.03 1.26
CA SER A 217 43.32 14.46 1.44
C SER A 217 41.97 14.92 0.89
N GLY A 218 41.58 14.42 -0.29
CA GLY A 218 40.27 14.64 -0.89
C GLY A 218 39.17 13.97 -0.07
N PHE A 219 39.39 12.72 0.35
CA PHE A 219 38.45 12.02 1.22
C PHE A 219 38.16 12.81 2.50
N LYS A 220 39.18 13.31 3.20
CA LYS A 220 39.00 14.14 4.43
C LYS A 220 38.19 15.42 4.22
N ARG A 221 38.06 15.92 3.00
CA ARG A 221 37.25 17.12 2.68
C ARG A 221 35.83 16.77 2.27
N SER A 222 35.54 15.49 2.03
CA SER A 222 34.22 14.99 1.65
C SER A 222 33.33 14.83 2.89
N VAL A 223 32.04 15.12 2.76
CA VAL A 223 31.03 14.80 3.77
C VAL A 223 30.95 13.29 4.03
N LEU A 224 31.42 12.46 3.09
CA LEU A 224 31.54 11.02 3.25
C LEU A 224 32.53 10.64 4.37
N PHE A 225 33.56 11.45 4.61
CA PHE A 225 34.51 11.18 5.69
C PHE A 225 33.85 11.29 7.06
N GLU A 226 33.02 12.32 7.26
CA GLU A 226 32.29 12.52 8.51
C GLU A 226 31.25 11.41 8.73
N SER A 227 30.52 11.02 7.68
CA SER A 227 29.47 10.01 7.79
C SER A 227 29.96 8.60 8.13
N VAL A 228 31.25 8.31 7.91
CA VAL A 228 31.88 7.03 8.26
C VAL A 228 32.92 7.16 9.38
N GLU A 229 32.93 8.28 10.09
CA GLU A 229 33.90 8.57 11.17
C GLU A 229 35.37 8.40 10.73
N GLY A 230 35.65 8.67 9.45
CA GLY A 230 36.96 8.51 8.83
C GLY A 230 37.40 7.07 8.56
N MET A 231 36.54 6.07 8.82
CA MET A 231 36.82 4.66 8.58
C MET A 231 36.46 4.25 7.14
N ILE A 232 37.48 4.08 6.29
CA ILE A 232 37.30 3.70 4.87
C ILE A 232 36.54 2.37 4.71
N ASP A 233 36.81 1.39 5.57
CA ASP A 233 36.18 0.07 5.50
C ASP A 233 34.68 0.09 5.88
N SER A 234 34.19 1.21 6.42
CA SER A 234 32.78 1.43 6.78
C SER A 234 31.98 2.10 5.66
N ILE A 235 32.57 2.41 4.52
CA ILE A 235 31.86 3.00 3.37
C ILE A 235 30.86 1.98 2.82
N THR A 236 29.62 2.43 2.59
CA THR A 236 28.53 1.62 2.01
C THR A 236 27.92 2.36 0.82
N ASN A 237 27.10 1.66 0.02
CA ASN A 237 26.34 2.31 -1.06
C ASN A 237 25.37 3.38 -0.54
N GLU A 238 24.83 3.23 0.66
CA GLU A 238 23.96 4.22 1.29
C GLU A 238 24.73 5.49 1.65
N HIS A 239 25.93 5.35 2.20
CA HIS A 239 26.81 6.49 2.48
C HIS A 239 27.16 7.24 1.18
N ILE A 240 27.53 6.51 0.12
CA ILE A 240 27.81 7.08 -1.21
C ILE A 240 26.58 7.80 -1.75
N ALA A 241 25.39 7.19 -1.70
CA ALA A 241 24.18 7.78 -2.22
C ALA A 241 23.76 9.04 -1.45
N SER A 242 23.89 9.02 -0.13
CA SER A 242 23.63 10.20 0.70
C SER A 242 24.58 11.35 0.40
N ALA A 243 25.89 11.09 0.35
CA ALA A 243 26.90 12.10 0.03
C ALA A 243 26.74 12.62 -1.41
N TYR A 244 26.43 11.73 -2.37
CA TYR A 244 26.11 12.12 -3.73
C TYR A 244 24.93 13.09 -3.74
N ARG A 245 23.78 12.74 -3.12
CA ARG A 245 22.60 13.63 -3.07
C ARG A 245 22.87 14.96 -2.36
N ALA A 246 23.80 14.99 -1.41
CA ALA A 246 24.23 16.20 -0.71
C ALA A 246 25.20 17.09 -1.52
N GLU A 247 25.38 16.83 -2.82
CA GLU A 247 26.25 17.62 -3.70
C GLU A 247 27.73 17.61 -3.30
N ASP A 248 28.18 16.54 -2.65
CA ASP A 248 29.60 16.36 -2.35
C ASP A 248 30.43 16.20 -3.63
N GLU A 249 31.26 17.20 -3.95
CA GLU A 249 32.05 17.24 -5.19
C GLU A 249 32.95 16.02 -5.36
N TRP A 250 33.55 15.53 -4.27
CA TRP A 250 34.46 14.39 -4.32
C TRP A 250 33.70 13.11 -4.65
N VAL A 251 32.60 12.81 -3.96
CA VAL A 251 31.75 11.65 -4.26
C VAL A 251 31.12 11.78 -5.65
N SER A 252 30.62 12.95 -6.04
CA SER A 252 30.07 13.20 -7.37
C SER A 252 31.08 12.89 -8.47
N SER A 253 32.36 13.25 -8.31
CA SER A 253 33.41 12.89 -9.27
C SER A 253 33.60 11.37 -9.41
N GLN A 254 33.50 10.62 -8.30
CA GLN A 254 33.65 9.16 -8.32
C GLN A 254 32.44 8.47 -8.97
N VAL A 255 31.22 8.94 -8.68
CA VAL A 255 29.99 8.45 -9.30
C VAL A 255 30.00 8.74 -10.81
N GLN A 256 30.45 9.94 -11.23
CA GLN A 256 30.62 10.28 -12.64
C GLN A 256 31.61 9.35 -13.34
N CYS A 257 32.79 9.10 -12.75
CA CYS A 257 33.76 8.17 -13.32
C CYS A 257 33.20 6.75 -13.46
N ALA A 258 32.39 6.29 -12.51
CA ALA A 258 31.76 4.98 -12.57
C ALA A 258 30.62 4.91 -13.61
N ALA A 259 29.86 6.00 -13.79
CA ALA A 259 28.73 6.08 -14.72
C ALA A 259 29.14 6.24 -16.19
N GLU A 260 30.31 6.85 -16.46
CA GLU A 260 30.80 7.16 -17.81
C GLU A 260 30.77 5.97 -18.79
N PRO A 261 31.26 4.76 -18.44
CA PRO A 261 31.18 3.62 -19.34
C PRO A 261 29.74 3.18 -19.64
N LEU A 262 28.82 3.34 -18.69
CA LEU A 262 27.41 3.03 -18.89
C LEU A 262 26.77 4.01 -19.88
N ALA A 263 27.02 5.32 -19.70
CA ALA A 263 26.52 6.34 -20.61
C ALA A 263 26.97 6.10 -22.06
N ARG A 264 28.24 5.70 -22.28
CA ARG A 264 28.74 5.29 -23.61
C ARG A 264 27.95 4.14 -24.22
N VAL A 265 27.60 3.15 -23.42
CA VAL A 265 26.82 2.00 -23.89
C VAL A 265 25.38 2.42 -24.23
N LEU A 266 24.74 3.25 -23.41
CA LEU A 266 23.41 3.79 -23.70
C LEU A 266 23.39 4.64 -24.98
N ALA A 267 24.36 5.54 -25.12
CA ALA A 267 24.57 6.33 -26.34
C ALA A 267 24.80 5.45 -27.57
N THR A 268 25.54 4.34 -27.42
CA THR A 268 25.74 3.36 -28.50
C THR A 268 24.44 2.66 -28.88
N ILE A 269 23.60 2.29 -27.92
CA ILE A 269 22.28 1.69 -28.18
C ILE A 269 21.39 2.67 -28.95
N HIS A 270 21.32 3.93 -28.52
CA HIS A 270 20.59 4.97 -29.23
C HIS A 270 21.09 5.11 -30.68
N ASN A 271 22.41 5.30 -30.87
CA ASN A 271 22.98 5.51 -32.20
C ASN A 271 22.83 4.29 -33.14
N ALA A 272 22.86 3.07 -32.59
CA ALA A 272 22.83 1.86 -33.39
C ALA A 272 21.43 1.48 -33.86
N ILE A 273 20.41 1.69 -33.03
CA ILE A 273 19.05 1.17 -33.27
C ILE A 273 17.92 2.17 -33.00
N GLY A 274 18.24 3.43 -32.67
CA GLY A 274 17.27 4.53 -32.58
C GLY A 274 16.36 4.50 -31.36
N ILE A 275 16.78 3.92 -30.23
CA ILE A 275 16.00 3.96 -29.00
C ILE A 275 16.02 5.36 -28.40
N GLU A 276 14.84 5.91 -28.10
CA GLU A 276 14.67 7.27 -27.55
C GLU A 276 14.09 7.31 -26.14
N ARG A 277 13.77 6.15 -25.54
CA ARG A 277 13.32 6.06 -24.15
C ARG A 277 14.18 5.05 -23.38
N PHE A 278 14.75 5.47 -22.27
CA PHE A 278 15.65 4.72 -21.41
C PHE A 278 15.16 4.77 -19.96
N VAL A 279 14.76 3.61 -19.44
CA VAL A 279 14.30 3.48 -18.05
C VAL A 279 15.44 2.98 -17.19
N MET A 280 15.89 3.82 -16.25
CA MET A 280 16.97 3.51 -15.31
C MET A 280 16.39 2.97 -14.01
N MET A 281 16.69 1.74 -13.64
CA MET A 281 16.13 1.12 -12.43
C MET A 281 17.20 0.41 -11.60
N GLY A 282 16.82 -0.22 -10.50
CA GLY A 282 17.72 -0.98 -9.63
C GLY A 282 18.19 -0.17 -8.42
N GLY A 283 18.42 -0.87 -7.29
CA GLY A 283 18.56 -0.24 -5.99
C GLY A 283 19.63 0.85 -5.90
N PHE A 284 20.70 0.76 -6.69
CA PHE A 284 21.75 1.77 -6.69
C PHE A 284 21.36 3.03 -7.48
N ALA A 285 20.84 2.89 -8.70
CA ALA A 285 20.33 4.04 -9.46
C ALA A 285 19.21 4.75 -8.70
N LEU A 286 18.29 3.98 -8.11
CA LEU A 286 17.18 4.50 -7.31
C LEU A 286 17.67 5.25 -6.07
N ALA A 287 18.70 4.74 -5.40
CA ALA A 287 19.30 5.44 -4.26
C ALA A 287 19.97 6.76 -4.68
N LEU A 288 20.59 6.83 -5.87
CA LEU A 288 21.19 8.09 -6.34
C LEU A 288 20.14 9.10 -6.84
N GLY A 289 18.96 8.63 -7.24
CA GLY A 289 17.80 9.45 -7.58
C GLY A 289 17.90 10.19 -8.91
N GLU A 290 17.02 11.18 -9.13
CA GLU A 290 16.93 11.96 -10.38
C GLU A 290 18.27 12.57 -10.82
N ARG A 291 19.10 12.99 -9.86
CA ARG A 291 20.41 13.56 -10.16
C ARG A 291 21.37 12.58 -10.84
N TYR A 292 21.17 11.28 -10.67
CA TYR A 292 21.91 10.26 -11.42
C TYR A 292 21.44 10.17 -12.87
N VAL A 293 20.15 10.33 -13.11
CA VAL A 293 19.57 10.38 -14.46
C VAL A 293 20.06 11.61 -15.21
N THR A 294 20.05 12.78 -14.56
CA THR A 294 20.63 14.01 -15.13
C THR A 294 22.10 13.84 -15.49
N LEU A 295 22.90 13.26 -14.57
CA LEU A 295 24.30 12.95 -14.84
C LEU A 295 24.45 12.03 -16.06
N LEU A 296 23.68 10.94 -16.14
CA LEU A 296 23.73 10.04 -17.27
C LEU A 296 23.32 10.73 -18.57
N ALA A 297 22.32 11.61 -18.55
CA ALA A 297 21.90 12.38 -19.72
C ALA A 297 23.02 13.28 -20.24
N GLU A 298 23.70 14.02 -19.35
CA GLU A 298 24.86 14.85 -19.69
C GLU A 298 26.00 14.01 -20.28
N LEU A 299 26.33 12.87 -19.64
CA LEU A 299 27.38 11.98 -20.13
C LEU A 299 26.99 11.36 -21.48
N CYS A 300 25.74 10.96 -21.68
CA CYS A 300 25.25 10.43 -22.96
C CYS A 300 25.36 11.49 -24.07
N GLU A 301 24.99 12.74 -23.79
CA GLU A 301 25.11 13.85 -24.74
C GLU A 301 26.56 14.07 -25.20
N THR A 302 27.52 13.98 -24.29
CA THR A 302 28.94 14.10 -24.64
C THR A 302 29.52 12.89 -25.38
N ASN A 303 28.87 11.74 -25.29
CA ASN A 303 29.34 10.47 -25.86
C ASN A 303 28.69 10.12 -27.22
N CYS A 304 27.80 10.96 -27.78
CA CYS A 304 27.27 10.81 -29.15
C CYS A 304 27.22 12.14 -29.92
N TRP A 305 26.99 12.07 -31.23
CA TRP A 305 26.72 13.27 -32.03
C TRP A 305 25.37 13.86 -31.66
N ASN A 306 25.29 15.18 -31.51
CA ASN A 306 24.02 15.87 -31.37
C ASN A 306 23.30 15.93 -32.73
N LEU A 307 22.25 15.11 -32.87
CA LEU A 307 21.34 15.04 -34.02
C LEU A 307 19.99 15.69 -33.71
N GLY A 308 19.89 16.46 -32.61
CA GLY A 308 18.66 17.10 -32.13
C GLY A 308 17.93 16.32 -31.02
N GLN A 309 18.52 15.24 -30.49
CA GLN A 309 17.97 14.48 -29.37
C GLN A 309 18.11 15.22 -28.03
N ASP A 310 17.13 15.04 -27.14
CA ASP A 310 17.14 15.61 -25.78
C ASP A 310 17.26 14.48 -24.74
N TRP A 311 18.48 14.25 -24.28
CA TRP A 311 18.77 13.16 -23.34
C TRP A 311 18.05 13.30 -21.99
N ASN A 312 17.68 14.52 -21.57
CA ASN A 312 16.91 14.72 -20.34
C ASN A 312 15.44 14.26 -20.49
N GLN A 313 14.92 14.22 -21.72
CA GLN A 313 13.60 13.64 -22.01
C GLN A 313 13.68 12.15 -22.33
N MET A 314 14.85 11.67 -22.75
CA MET A 314 15.04 10.28 -23.14
C MET A 314 15.36 9.35 -21.97
N LEU A 315 15.99 9.84 -20.89
CA LEU A 315 16.23 9.03 -19.68
C LEU A 315 15.24 9.37 -18.59
N GLU A 316 14.73 8.35 -17.92
CA GLU A 316 13.86 8.46 -16.76
C GLU A 316 14.29 7.49 -15.66
N LEU A 317 14.00 7.84 -14.40
CA LEU A 317 14.17 6.93 -13.27
C LEU A 317 12.93 6.04 -13.17
N GLY A 318 13.13 4.73 -13.08
CA GLY A 318 12.07 3.78 -12.74
C GLY A 318 11.61 3.94 -11.30
N THR A 319 10.53 3.25 -10.93
CA THR A 319 9.99 3.30 -9.56
C THR A 319 10.58 2.21 -8.68
N ALA A 320 10.93 2.57 -7.44
CA ALA A 320 11.35 1.63 -6.40
C ALA A 320 10.15 1.20 -5.56
N GLY A 321 9.89 -0.10 -5.42
CA GLY A 321 9.02 -0.58 -4.37
C GLY A 321 8.83 -2.09 -4.34
N ASP A 322 8.94 -2.66 -3.14
CA ASP A 322 8.17 -3.85 -2.75
C ASP A 322 6.66 -3.51 -2.59
N ARG A 323 6.28 -2.25 -2.91
CA ARG A 323 4.91 -1.76 -2.99
C ARG A 323 4.39 -1.80 -4.43
N ALA A 324 4.09 -3.02 -4.86
CA ALA A 324 2.88 -3.28 -5.63
C ALA A 324 1.59 -2.77 -4.94
N GLY A 325 1.66 -2.19 -3.72
CA GLY A 325 0.55 -1.52 -3.03
C GLY A 325 0.04 -0.23 -3.68
N LEU A 326 0.59 0.17 -4.83
CA LEU A 326 0.02 1.13 -5.77
C LEU A 326 0.13 0.61 -7.21
N ILE A 327 -0.04 -0.70 -7.42
CA ILE A 327 -0.45 -1.19 -8.75
C ILE A 327 -1.66 -0.34 -9.17
N GLY A 328 -1.54 0.30 -10.32
CA GLY A 328 -2.61 1.10 -10.88
C GLY A 328 -2.64 2.58 -10.47
N VAL A 329 -1.69 3.12 -9.70
CA VAL A 329 -1.67 4.59 -9.50
C VAL A 329 -1.38 5.34 -10.79
N ASP A 330 -0.50 4.85 -11.65
CA ASP A 330 -0.27 5.50 -12.94
C ASP A 330 -1.51 5.41 -13.84
N SER A 331 -2.22 4.27 -13.85
CA SER A 331 -3.50 4.16 -14.56
C SER A 331 -4.59 5.02 -13.93
N LEU A 332 -4.63 5.12 -12.59
CA LEU A 332 -5.56 5.98 -11.86
C LEU A 332 -5.28 7.45 -12.16
N VAL A 333 -4.02 7.86 -12.20
CA VAL A 333 -3.60 9.22 -12.53
C VAL A 333 -3.90 9.52 -14.00
N ALA A 334 -3.67 8.56 -14.90
CA ALA A 334 -4.05 8.68 -16.31
C ALA A 334 -5.58 8.81 -16.48
N ASP A 335 -6.36 7.97 -15.82
CA ASP A 335 -7.83 8.03 -15.82
C ASP A 335 -8.32 9.38 -15.30
N ILE A 336 -7.80 9.83 -14.15
CA ILE A 336 -8.14 11.13 -13.56
C ILE A 336 -7.79 12.26 -14.52
N ARG A 337 -6.63 12.21 -15.16
CA ARG A 337 -6.21 13.19 -16.17
C ARG A 337 -7.20 13.22 -17.34
N GLU A 338 -7.59 12.08 -17.88
CA GLU A 338 -8.58 12.00 -18.96
C GLU A 338 -9.93 12.58 -18.52
N MET A 339 -10.41 12.23 -17.33
CA MET A 339 -11.67 12.75 -16.78
C MET A 339 -11.67 14.27 -16.66
N LEU A 340 -10.54 14.86 -16.23
CA LEU A 340 -10.36 16.32 -16.16
C LEU A 340 -10.37 16.96 -17.55
N LEU A 341 -9.67 16.36 -18.52
CA LEU A 341 -9.61 16.87 -19.89
C LEU A 341 -10.96 16.78 -20.61
N GLU A 342 -11.76 15.76 -20.32
CA GLU A 342 -13.09 15.53 -20.93
C GLU A 342 -14.23 16.26 -20.21
N GLY A 343 -13.99 16.86 -19.04
CA GLY A 343 -15.03 17.53 -18.26
C GLY A 343 -15.96 16.57 -17.50
N ARG A 344 -15.55 15.31 -17.26
CA ARG A 344 -16.38 14.25 -16.66
C ARG A 344 -16.09 14.04 -15.17
N TYR A 345 -16.39 15.03 -14.34
CA TYR A 345 -16.06 14.99 -12.91
C TYR A 345 -17.28 15.04 -11.96
N ILE A 346 -18.51 15.13 -12.45
CA ILE A 346 -19.75 15.11 -11.64
C ILE A 346 -20.68 13.97 -12.09
N LEU A 347 -21.07 13.09 -11.16
CA LEU A 347 -22.10 12.04 -11.33
C LEU A 347 -22.01 11.23 -12.65
N SER A 348 -20.81 10.87 -13.08
CA SER A 348 -20.63 10.01 -14.26
C SER A 348 -20.65 8.52 -13.91
N LYS A 349 -20.38 7.66 -14.91
CA LYS A 349 -20.45 6.20 -14.80
C LYS A 349 -19.60 5.62 -13.66
N GLU A 350 -18.49 6.27 -13.30
CA GLU A 350 -17.59 5.81 -12.24
C GLU A 350 -18.24 5.95 -10.86
N VAL A 351 -19.07 6.99 -10.65
CA VAL A 351 -19.90 7.11 -9.43
C VAL A 351 -20.89 5.95 -9.37
N ALA A 352 -21.60 5.67 -10.47
CA ALA A 352 -22.56 4.57 -10.52
C ALA A 352 -21.90 3.19 -10.34
N SER A 353 -20.70 2.99 -10.90
CA SER A 353 -19.92 1.76 -10.71
C SER A 353 -19.56 1.59 -9.24
N PHE A 354 -18.95 2.61 -8.63
CA PHE A 354 -18.57 2.54 -7.22
C PHE A 354 -19.77 2.35 -6.28
N GLU A 355 -20.91 2.99 -6.57
CA GLU A 355 -22.16 2.75 -5.85
C GLU A 355 -22.58 1.27 -5.93
N ASN A 356 -22.58 0.66 -7.11
CA ASN A 356 -22.92 -0.75 -7.26
C ASN A 356 -21.92 -1.66 -6.55
N ASP A 357 -20.62 -1.42 -6.72
CA ASP A 357 -19.56 -2.22 -6.10
C ASP A 357 -19.64 -2.14 -4.56
N PHE A 358 -19.95 -0.97 -4.02
CA PHE A 358 -20.09 -0.77 -2.58
C PHE A 358 -21.40 -1.32 -2.02
N ALA A 359 -22.49 -1.30 -2.79
CA ALA A 359 -23.74 -1.97 -2.46
C ALA A 359 -23.53 -3.49 -2.37
N GLU A 360 -22.87 -4.08 -3.36
CA GLU A 360 -22.48 -5.49 -3.35
C GLU A 360 -21.55 -5.81 -2.17
N TYR A 361 -20.56 -4.95 -1.92
CA TYR A 361 -19.65 -5.12 -0.79
C TYR A 361 -20.38 -5.07 0.55
N THR A 362 -21.36 -4.21 0.75
CA THR A 362 -22.11 -4.14 2.02
C THR A 362 -23.20 -5.21 2.12
N GLY A 363 -23.58 -5.84 1.01
CA GLY A 363 -24.63 -6.85 0.94
C GLY A 363 -26.05 -6.27 0.96
N VAL A 364 -26.20 -4.99 0.60
CA VAL A 364 -27.50 -4.32 0.46
C VAL A 364 -27.71 -3.82 -0.97
N PRO A 365 -28.95 -3.76 -1.48
CA PRO A 365 -29.21 -3.49 -2.90
C PRO A 365 -28.88 -2.08 -3.39
N TYR A 366 -28.83 -1.07 -2.52
CA TYR A 366 -28.67 0.31 -2.92
C TYR A 366 -27.57 1.02 -2.15
N ALA A 367 -26.74 1.79 -2.87
CA ALA A 367 -25.77 2.72 -2.33
C ALA A 367 -25.84 4.04 -3.10
N CYS A 368 -25.81 5.16 -2.38
CA CYS A 368 -25.92 6.52 -2.91
C CYS A 368 -24.76 7.39 -2.42
N GLY A 369 -23.85 7.73 -3.33
CA GLY A 369 -22.65 8.52 -3.03
C GLY A 369 -22.97 9.98 -2.73
N VAL A 370 -22.39 10.51 -1.66
CA VAL A 370 -22.58 11.89 -1.20
C VAL A 370 -21.24 12.55 -0.88
N ASN A 371 -21.25 13.85 -0.55
CA ASN A 371 -20.00 14.60 -0.41
C ASN A 371 -19.19 14.25 0.85
N SER A 372 -19.80 13.65 1.88
CA SER A 372 -19.17 13.43 3.18
C SER A 372 -20.01 12.48 4.04
N GLY A 373 -19.41 11.93 5.11
CA GLY A 373 -20.15 11.14 6.09
C GLY A 373 -21.19 11.95 6.88
N THR A 374 -20.96 13.25 7.08
CA THR A 374 -21.92 14.14 7.75
C THR A 374 -23.20 14.29 6.91
N ASP A 375 -23.05 14.55 5.60
CA ASP A 375 -24.20 14.66 4.72
C ASP A 375 -24.89 13.31 4.52
N ALA A 376 -24.15 12.20 4.59
CA ALA A 376 -24.74 10.86 4.61
C ALA A 376 -25.74 10.72 5.77
N LEU A 377 -25.34 11.12 6.99
CA LEU A 377 -26.20 11.07 8.18
C LEU A 377 -27.41 12.01 8.06
N ILE A 378 -27.19 13.25 7.60
CA ILE A 378 -28.28 14.23 7.41
C ILE A 378 -29.31 13.69 6.41
N LEU A 379 -28.86 13.19 5.26
CA LEU A 379 -29.74 12.71 4.21
C LEU A 379 -30.43 11.39 4.60
N ALA A 380 -29.76 10.51 5.35
CA ALA A 380 -30.38 9.28 5.86
C ALA A 380 -31.51 9.58 6.85
N LEU A 381 -31.29 10.50 7.80
CA LEU A 381 -32.34 10.94 8.73
C LEU A 381 -33.50 11.63 7.98
N ALA A 382 -33.19 12.49 7.01
CA ALA A 382 -34.21 13.16 6.19
C ALA A 382 -35.02 12.16 5.33
N ALA A 383 -34.40 11.08 4.84
CA ALA A 383 -35.09 10.03 4.08
C ALA A 383 -36.16 9.30 4.91
N LEU A 384 -35.97 9.25 6.23
CA LEU A 384 -36.96 8.72 7.18
C LEU A 384 -38.03 9.75 7.59
N GLY A 385 -37.95 10.97 7.05
CA GLY A 385 -38.83 12.08 7.43
C GLY A 385 -38.58 12.61 8.85
N ILE A 386 -37.42 12.29 9.45
CA ILE A 386 -37.06 12.73 10.80
C ILE A 386 -36.71 14.22 10.78
N GLY A 387 -37.30 14.97 11.71
CA GLY A 387 -36.98 16.39 11.86
C GLY A 387 -37.52 17.01 13.13
N GLN A 388 -38.07 18.22 13.02
CA GLN A 388 -38.54 18.98 14.18
C GLN A 388 -39.59 18.22 15.00
N GLY A 389 -39.30 18.03 16.29
CA GLY A 389 -40.19 17.35 17.23
C GLY A 389 -39.91 15.86 17.39
N ASP A 390 -39.01 15.30 16.58
CA ASP A 390 -38.54 13.92 16.72
C ASP A 390 -37.29 13.84 17.60
N GLU A 391 -37.08 12.67 18.18
CA GLU A 391 -35.88 12.31 18.94
C GLU A 391 -35.10 11.21 18.24
N VAL A 392 -33.77 11.33 18.25
CA VAL A 392 -32.84 10.32 17.76
C VAL A 392 -31.86 9.95 18.87
N ILE A 393 -31.84 8.69 19.25
CA ILE A 393 -30.94 8.17 20.30
C ILE A 393 -29.56 7.90 19.70
N THR A 394 -28.47 8.32 20.35
CA THR A 394 -27.09 7.99 19.93
C THR A 394 -26.11 8.01 21.12
N ALA A 395 -24.84 7.68 20.89
CA ALA A 395 -23.82 7.54 21.93
C ALA A 395 -23.23 8.89 22.37
N ALA A 396 -23.00 9.07 23.66
CA ALA A 396 -22.39 10.29 24.22
C ALA A 396 -20.91 10.46 23.86
N ASN A 397 -20.20 9.36 23.58
CA ASN A 397 -18.76 9.34 23.26
C ASN A 397 -18.44 9.35 21.75
N THR A 398 -19.44 9.55 20.89
CA THR A 398 -19.26 9.58 19.43
C THR A 398 -18.55 10.86 18.94
N PHE A 399 -18.32 10.96 17.62
CA PHE A 399 -17.84 12.16 16.96
C PHE A 399 -18.91 13.24 16.81
N HIS A 400 -18.47 14.50 16.78
CA HIS A 400 -19.32 15.67 16.63
C HIS A 400 -20.32 15.57 15.48
N ALA A 401 -19.88 15.05 14.33
CA ALA A 401 -20.71 14.96 13.12
C ALA A 401 -22.01 14.18 13.35
N THR A 402 -22.00 13.12 14.16
CA THR A 402 -23.19 12.30 14.45
C THR A 402 -24.28 13.13 15.12
N VAL A 403 -23.96 13.84 16.19
CA VAL A 403 -24.91 14.66 16.94
C VAL A 403 -25.27 15.95 16.20
N ALA A 404 -24.32 16.51 15.45
CA ALA A 404 -24.57 17.66 14.59
C ALA A 404 -25.58 17.32 13.49
N ALA A 405 -25.49 16.15 12.84
CA ALA A 405 -26.43 15.71 11.81
C ALA A 405 -27.88 15.65 12.35
N ILE A 406 -28.08 15.09 13.55
CA ILE A 406 -29.39 15.06 14.22
C ILE A 406 -29.93 16.49 14.41
N CYS A 407 -29.09 17.42 14.87
CA CYS A 407 -29.49 18.81 15.07
C CYS A 407 -29.78 19.52 13.74
N LEU A 408 -29.02 19.23 12.68
CA LEU A 408 -29.13 19.88 11.37
C LEU A 408 -30.42 19.48 10.63
N VAL A 409 -30.93 18.26 10.85
CA VAL A 409 -32.27 17.87 10.38
C VAL A 409 -33.41 18.45 11.25
N GLY A 410 -33.07 19.11 12.36
CA GLY A 410 -34.03 19.72 13.28
C GLY A 410 -34.53 18.81 14.40
N ALA A 411 -34.04 17.57 14.47
CA ALA A 411 -34.39 16.62 15.52
C ALA A 411 -33.62 16.89 16.82
N THR A 412 -34.09 16.28 17.91
CA THR A 412 -33.47 16.37 19.23
C THR A 412 -32.59 15.13 19.47
N PRO A 413 -31.27 15.28 19.63
CA PRO A 413 -30.41 14.16 20.04
C PRO A 413 -30.73 13.75 21.48
N VAL A 414 -30.89 12.44 21.70
CA VAL A 414 -30.98 11.82 23.02
C VAL A 414 -29.72 10.99 23.20
N LEU A 415 -28.88 11.35 24.17
CA LEU A 415 -27.61 10.65 24.39
C LEU A 415 -27.80 9.51 25.38
N VAL A 416 -27.15 8.39 25.08
CA VAL A 416 -26.94 7.24 25.95
C VAL A 416 -25.45 7.13 26.24
N ASP A 417 -25.08 6.74 27.46
CA ASP A 417 -23.68 6.62 27.85
C ASP A 417 -22.97 5.48 27.08
N ALA A 418 -21.64 5.45 27.20
CA ALA A 418 -20.83 4.37 26.69
C ALA A 418 -20.77 3.19 27.69
N ASP A 419 -20.55 2.00 27.16
CA ASP A 419 -20.14 0.85 27.95
C ASP A 419 -18.63 0.91 28.24
N ALA A 420 -18.26 0.65 29.50
CA ALA A 420 -16.90 0.86 29.99
C ALA A 420 -15.90 -0.19 29.52
N GLU A 421 -16.37 -1.32 28.98
CA GLU A 421 -15.52 -2.41 28.47
C GLU A 421 -15.36 -2.37 26.94
N SER A 422 -16.45 -2.17 26.20
CA SER A 422 -16.44 -2.11 24.73
C SER A 422 -16.10 -0.73 24.18
N PHE A 423 -16.29 0.31 24.97
CA PHE A 423 -16.21 1.74 24.60
C PHE A 423 -17.24 2.15 23.54
N LEU A 424 -18.30 1.36 23.32
CA LEU A 424 -19.39 1.65 22.39
C LEU A 424 -20.65 2.06 23.16
N LEU A 425 -21.75 2.34 22.45
CA LEU A 425 -23.04 2.63 23.06
C LEU A 425 -23.46 1.50 24.02
N ASP A 426 -23.87 1.86 25.24
CA ASP A 426 -24.45 0.92 26.20
C ASP A 426 -25.90 0.58 25.82
N ALA A 427 -26.13 -0.63 25.31
CA ALA A 427 -27.45 -1.07 24.86
C ALA A 427 -28.45 -1.21 26.02
N ASP A 428 -27.99 -1.44 27.25
CA ASP A 428 -28.87 -1.65 28.42
C ASP A 428 -29.59 -0.35 28.82
N GLN A 429 -29.07 0.80 28.38
CA GLN A 429 -29.68 2.11 28.62
C GLN A 429 -30.69 2.53 27.55
N LEU A 430 -30.81 1.80 26.44
CA LEU A 430 -31.66 2.19 25.32
C LEU A 430 -33.14 2.23 25.69
N GLU A 431 -33.65 1.20 26.38
CA GLU A 431 -35.08 1.14 26.74
C GLU A 431 -35.52 2.34 27.58
N ALA A 432 -34.67 2.80 28.49
CA ALA A 432 -34.94 3.95 29.35
C ALA A 432 -34.86 5.29 28.60
N ALA A 433 -34.11 5.35 27.50
CA ALA A 433 -33.97 6.54 26.67
C ALA A 433 -35.11 6.71 25.66
N LEU A 434 -35.90 5.66 25.41
CA LEU A 434 -37.04 5.71 24.50
C LEU A 434 -38.18 6.60 25.03
N THR A 435 -38.74 7.41 24.15
CA THR A 435 -39.96 8.19 24.39
C THR A 435 -40.93 8.05 23.22
N ALA A 436 -42.15 8.59 23.37
CA ALA A 436 -43.10 8.65 22.26
C ALA A 436 -42.64 9.51 21.07
N ARG A 437 -41.59 10.34 21.25
CA ARG A 437 -40.97 11.15 20.19
C ARG A 437 -39.81 10.44 19.50
N THR A 438 -39.29 9.34 20.06
CA THR A 438 -38.17 8.64 19.46
C THR A 438 -38.57 8.06 18.10
N LYS A 439 -37.79 8.37 17.07
CA LYS A 439 -37.98 7.86 15.71
C LYS A 439 -36.86 6.95 15.24
N ALA A 440 -35.64 7.17 15.73
CA ALA A 440 -34.51 6.33 15.37
C ALA A 440 -33.52 6.13 16.52
N ILE A 441 -32.83 5.00 16.47
CA ILE A 441 -31.59 4.74 17.18
C ILE A 441 -30.45 4.82 16.15
N LEU A 442 -29.43 5.59 16.46
CA LEU A 442 -28.29 5.85 15.60
C LEU A 442 -27.01 5.30 16.27
N PRO A 443 -26.79 3.97 16.23
CA PRO A 443 -25.59 3.37 16.79
C PRO A 443 -24.36 3.76 15.95
N VAL A 444 -23.22 3.91 16.64
CA VAL A 444 -21.95 4.28 15.99
C VAL A 444 -20.95 3.16 16.16
N HIS A 445 -20.53 2.55 15.05
CA HIS A 445 -19.52 1.50 15.01
C HIS A 445 -18.13 2.15 15.19
N LEU A 446 -17.84 2.58 16.41
CA LEU A 446 -16.73 3.46 16.74
C LEU A 446 -15.40 2.71 16.72
N TYR A 447 -14.33 3.40 16.33
CA TYR A 447 -12.95 2.89 16.23
C TYR A 447 -12.77 1.76 15.20
N GLY A 448 -13.83 1.34 14.52
CA GLY A 448 -13.87 0.17 13.65
C GLY A 448 -14.41 -1.08 14.31
N LYS A 449 -14.96 -0.97 15.52
CA LYS A 449 -15.61 -2.05 16.25
C LYS A 449 -17.12 -1.94 16.05
N PRO A 450 -17.82 -3.03 15.66
CA PRO A 450 -19.27 -2.98 15.52
C PRO A 450 -19.96 -2.94 16.89
N CYS A 451 -21.06 -2.16 17.01
CA CYS A 451 -21.96 -2.24 18.15
C CYS A 451 -22.59 -3.65 18.30
N ARG A 452 -23.11 -3.94 19.50
CA ARG A 452 -23.91 -5.13 19.80
C ARG A 452 -25.27 -5.10 19.09
N MET A 453 -25.25 -5.34 17.79
CA MET A 453 -26.45 -5.28 16.95
C MET A 453 -27.48 -6.34 17.34
N ASP A 454 -27.05 -7.45 17.95
CA ASP A 454 -27.93 -8.44 18.57
C ASP A 454 -28.74 -7.91 19.75
N ALA A 455 -28.24 -6.90 20.47
CA ALA A 455 -28.97 -6.24 21.55
C ALA A 455 -29.80 -5.04 21.05
N ILE A 456 -29.25 -4.26 20.11
CA ILE A 456 -29.88 -3.02 19.64
C ILE A 456 -31.11 -3.31 18.76
N MET A 457 -31.01 -4.27 17.83
CA MET A 457 -32.08 -4.53 16.86
C MET A 457 -33.39 -4.97 17.53
N PRO A 458 -33.42 -5.93 18.48
CA PRO A 458 -34.67 -6.31 19.16
C PRO A 458 -35.34 -5.17 19.92
N ILE A 459 -34.56 -4.28 20.56
CA ILE A 459 -35.11 -3.11 21.28
C ILE A 459 -35.77 -2.16 20.27
N ALA A 460 -35.10 -1.88 19.16
CA ALA A 460 -35.64 -1.02 18.11
C ALA A 460 -36.94 -1.57 17.51
N GLU A 461 -36.94 -2.87 17.19
CA GLU A 461 -38.10 -3.60 16.65
C GLU A 461 -39.29 -3.57 17.62
N SER A 462 -39.05 -3.85 18.91
CA SER A 462 -40.10 -3.84 19.93
C SER A 462 -40.69 -2.45 20.15
N ALA A 463 -39.90 -1.39 19.96
CA ALA A 463 -40.33 -0.01 20.11
C ALA A 463 -40.92 0.59 18.82
N GLY A 464 -40.78 -0.09 17.68
CA GLY A 464 -41.20 0.42 16.37
C GLY A 464 -40.41 1.66 15.94
N VAL A 465 -39.13 1.73 16.31
CA VAL A 465 -38.21 2.81 15.92
C VAL A 465 -37.21 2.30 14.89
N GLU A 466 -36.79 3.17 13.97
CA GLU A 466 -35.84 2.80 12.92
C GLU A 466 -34.40 2.74 13.46
N VAL A 467 -33.52 2.03 12.77
CA VAL A 467 -32.08 2.03 13.06
C VAL A 467 -31.33 2.67 11.89
N VAL A 468 -30.46 3.63 12.18
CA VAL A 468 -29.55 4.25 11.19
C VAL A 468 -28.12 4.05 11.65
N GLU A 469 -27.35 3.22 10.96
CA GLU A 469 -25.97 2.92 11.37
C GLU A 469 -25.03 4.09 10.99
N ASP A 470 -24.24 4.60 11.94
CA ASP A 470 -23.04 5.38 11.64
C ASP A 470 -21.85 4.42 11.54
N ALA A 471 -21.54 4.05 10.29
CA ALA A 471 -20.49 3.13 9.93
C ALA A 471 -19.20 3.85 9.48
N ALA A 472 -19.10 5.16 9.72
CA ALA A 472 -18.00 6.01 9.24
C ALA A 472 -16.60 5.59 9.71
N GLN A 473 -16.49 4.69 10.69
CA GLN A 473 -15.23 4.15 11.20
C GLN A 473 -15.07 2.64 11.00
N ALA A 474 -16.04 1.93 10.41
CA ALA A 474 -16.13 0.47 10.46
C ALA A 474 -16.29 -0.21 9.09
N HIS A 475 -15.66 0.33 8.05
CA HIS A 475 -15.66 -0.23 6.70
C HIS A 475 -15.18 -1.70 6.70
N GLY A 476 -16.06 -2.63 6.36
CA GLY A 476 -15.77 -4.08 6.33
C GLY A 476 -15.88 -4.80 7.67
N ALA A 477 -16.20 -4.12 8.77
CA ALA A 477 -16.47 -4.80 10.03
C ALA A 477 -17.68 -5.72 9.91
N THR A 478 -17.70 -6.81 10.67
CA THR A 478 -18.83 -7.75 10.68
C THR A 478 -19.29 -8.05 12.10
N PHE A 479 -20.57 -8.37 12.24
CA PHE A 479 -21.16 -8.88 13.47
C PHE A 479 -22.10 -10.04 13.14
N GLY A 480 -21.91 -11.21 13.75
CA GLY A 480 -22.66 -12.42 13.43
C GLY A 480 -22.53 -12.83 11.96
N GLY A 481 -21.37 -12.56 11.34
CA GLY A 481 -21.11 -12.81 9.91
C GLY A 481 -21.78 -11.84 8.93
N LYS A 482 -22.57 -10.87 9.40
CA LYS A 482 -23.14 -9.80 8.56
C LYS A 482 -22.26 -8.56 8.61
N ARG A 483 -22.06 -7.89 7.47
CA ARG A 483 -21.28 -6.64 7.39
C ARG A 483 -22.03 -5.49 8.03
N VAL A 484 -21.30 -4.62 8.74
CA VAL A 484 -21.80 -3.31 9.17
C VAL A 484 -22.31 -2.56 7.95
N GLY A 485 -23.46 -1.91 8.14
CA GLY A 485 -24.21 -1.21 7.11
C GLY A 485 -25.39 -1.98 6.52
N SER A 486 -25.65 -3.19 7.02
CA SER A 486 -26.73 -4.08 6.55
C SER A 486 -27.77 -4.42 7.63
N PHE A 487 -27.67 -3.82 8.82
CA PHE A 487 -28.55 -4.13 9.95
C PHE A 487 -29.76 -3.19 10.02
N GLY A 488 -29.51 -1.89 9.89
CA GLY A 488 -30.54 -0.86 10.00
C GLY A 488 -31.32 -0.61 8.71
N ARG A 489 -32.18 0.41 8.74
CA ARG A 489 -32.88 0.90 7.56
C ARG A 489 -31.92 1.54 6.57
N LEU A 490 -30.99 2.33 7.09
CA LEU A 490 -29.94 3.00 6.35
C LEU A 490 -28.62 2.90 7.12
N ALA A 491 -27.51 2.99 6.41
CA ALA A 491 -26.20 3.13 7.02
C ALA A 491 -25.33 4.15 6.29
N CYS A 492 -24.53 4.87 7.06
CA CYS A 492 -23.77 6.02 6.61
C CYS A 492 -22.28 5.76 6.72
N PHE A 493 -21.55 5.99 5.63
CA PHE A 493 -20.11 5.84 5.56
C PHE A 493 -19.44 7.17 5.24
N SER A 494 -18.24 7.37 5.78
CA SER A 494 -17.34 8.45 5.45
C SER A 494 -16.13 7.86 4.76
N PHE A 495 -15.70 8.46 3.67
CA PHE A 495 -14.45 8.11 3.01
C PHE A 495 -13.40 9.21 3.13
N HIS A 496 -13.46 10.00 4.21
CA HIS A 496 -12.42 10.99 4.51
C HIS A 496 -11.02 10.34 4.47
N PRO A 497 -9.93 11.06 4.12
CA PRO A 497 -8.62 10.45 3.89
C PRO A 497 -8.02 9.65 5.07
N SER A 498 -8.56 9.83 6.28
CA SER A 498 -8.14 9.07 7.46
C SER A 498 -8.81 7.69 7.61
N LYS A 499 -9.84 7.37 6.83
CA LYS A 499 -10.68 6.16 7.02
C LYS A 499 -10.03 4.91 6.41
N ASN A 500 -10.50 3.72 6.82
CA ASN A 500 -9.99 2.44 6.31
C ASN A 500 -10.12 2.32 4.80
N LEU A 501 -11.27 2.77 4.25
CA LEU A 501 -11.44 3.04 2.84
C LEU A 501 -11.48 4.56 2.64
N ALA A 502 -10.44 5.10 2.01
CA ALA A 502 -10.20 6.54 1.96
C ALA A 502 -10.17 7.07 0.53
N ALA A 503 -10.95 8.11 0.28
CA ALA A 503 -10.88 8.92 -0.92
C ALA A 503 -9.64 9.85 -0.89
N ALA A 504 -9.40 10.59 -1.97
CA ALA A 504 -8.39 11.65 -2.05
C ALA A 504 -9.01 13.04 -1.75
N GLY A 505 -9.94 13.09 -0.79
CA GLY A 505 -10.74 14.26 -0.44
C GLY A 505 -11.93 13.88 0.44
N ASP A 506 -12.86 14.80 0.64
CA ASP A 506 -14.14 14.49 1.30
C ASP A 506 -15.03 13.64 0.39
N ALA A 507 -15.61 12.60 0.97
CA ALA A 507 -16.56 11.71 0.31
C ALA A 507 -17.38 10.94 1.36
N GLY A 508 -18.57 10.48 0.98
CA GLY A 508 -19.43 9.64 1.81
C GLY A 508 -20.39 8.78 0.99
N MET A 509 -21.11 7.91 1.67
CA MET A 509 -22.11 7.02 1.08
C MET A 509 -23.24 6.79 2.07
N VAL A 510 -24.46 6.69 1.55
CA VAL A 510 -25.59 6.09 2.27
C VAL A 510 -25.93 4.77 1.58
N VAL A 511 -26.05 3.69 2.33
CA VAL A 511 -26.51 2.39 1.82
C VAL A 511 -27.86 2.03 2.45
N THR A 512 -28.71 1.31 1.72
CA THR A 512 -30.05 0.93 2.19
C THR A 512 -30.61 -0.27 1.43
N GLY A 513 -31.51 -1.00 2.09
CA GLY A 513 -32.36 -2.02 1.47
C GLY A 513 -33.64 -1.48 0.82
N ASP A 514 -33.95 -0.20 0.99
CA ASP A 514 -35.23 0.40 0.65
C ASP A 514 -35.14 1.32 -0.59
N GLU A 515 -35.85 0.96 -1.65
CA GLU A 515 -35.87 1.69 -2.93
C GLU A 515 -36.43 3.12 -2.79
N GLN A 516 -37.38 3.35 -1.86
CA GLN A 516 -37.95 4.67 -1.63
C GLN A 516 -36.92 5.58 -0.96
N CYS A 517 -36.13 5.03 -0.04
CA CYS A 517 -35.01 5.75 0.56
C CYS A 517 -33.95 6.09 -0.50
N ASP A 518 -33.51 5.14 -1.33
CA ASP A 518 -32.55 5.43 -2.42
C ASP A 518 -33.06 6.51 -3.38
N THR A 519 -34.33 6.42 -3.80
CA THR A 519 -34.97 7.42 -4.67
C THR A 519 -34.96 8.82 -4.03
N PHE A 520 -35.28 8.90 -2.74
CA PHE A 520 -35.20 10.17 -2.00
C PHE A 520 -33.77 10.69 -1.96
N LEU A 521 -32.79 9.86 -1.60
CA LEU A 521 -31.38 10.23 -1.48
C LEU A 521 -30.82 10.78 -2.79
N ARG A 522 -31.07 10.11 -3.92
CA ARG A 522 -30.61 10.54 -5.25
C ARG A 522 -31.21 11.89 -5.68
N THR A 523 -32.48 12.11 -5.33
CA THR A 523 -33.17 13.37 -5.57
C THR A 523 -32.60 14.48 -4.67
N ALA A 524 -32.49 14.21 -3.36
CA ALA A 524 -32.08 15.17 -2.34
C ALA A 524 -30.63 15.62 -2.48
N ARG A 525 -29.69 14.73 -2.84
CA ARG A 525 -28.28 15.08 -3.07
C ARG A 525 -28.06 16.03 -4.26
N SER A 526 -29.05 16.11 -5.15
CA SER A 526 -29.01 16.83 -6.42
C SER A 526 -29.93 18.04 -6.41
N LEU A 527 -29.92 18.84 -5.34
CA LEU A 527 -30.77 20.02 -5.17
C LEU A 527 -32.29 19.71 -5.25
N GLY A 528 -32.67 18.48 -4.91
CA GLY A 528 -34.07 18.02 -4.99
C GLY A 528 -34.59 17.83 -6.42
N GLN A 529 -33.68 17.67 -7.39
CA GLN A 529 -34.00 17.69 -8.81
C GLN A 529 -34.28 16.28 -9.36
N ARG A 530 -35.37 16.11 -10.12
CA ARG A 530 -35.70 14.86 -10.85
C ARG A 530 -35.48 14.93 -12.37
N GLY A 531 -35.51 16.13 -12.93
CA GLY A 531 -35.28 16.44 -14.33
C GLY A 531 -34.71 17.84 -14.49
N GLN A 532 -34.27 18.23 -15.69
CA GLN A 532 -33.65 19.55 -15.90
C GLN A 532 -34.55 20.69 -15.40
N ASN A 533 -34.09 21.42 -14.37
CA ASN A 533 -34.80 22.51 -13.68
C ASN A 533 -36.14 22.13 -13.01
N GLU A 534 -36.37 20.84 -12.74
CA GLU A 534 -37.55 20.36 -12.01
C GLU A 534 -37.13 19.94 -10.59
N HIS A 535 -37.42 20.80 -9.61
CA HIS A 535 -37.12 20.58 -8.19
C HIS A 535 -38.40 20.17 -7.45
N VAL A 536 -38.43 18.93 -6.93
CA VAL A 536 -39.62 18.33 -6.30
C VAL A 536 -39.57 18.30 -4.77
N LEU A 537 -38.40 18.58 -4.20
CA LEU A 537 -38.17 18.76 -2.77
C LEU A 537 -37.03 19.75 -2.54
N ILE A 538 -36.86 20.23 -1.31
CA ILE A 538 -35.70 21.06 -0.95
C ILE A 538 -34.54 20.11 -0.63
N GLY A 539 -33.58 20.00 -1.56
CA GLY A 539 -32.39 19.17 -1.41
C GLY A 539 -31.11 19.99 -1.25
N GLY A 540 -30.01 19.30 -0.98
CA GLY A 540 -28.66 19.87 -0.89
C GLY A 540 -27.85 19.67 -2.17
N ASN A 541 -26.67 20.29 -2.24
CA ASN A 541 -25.65 19.94 -3.23
C ASN A 541 -24.62 19.01 -2.59
N SER A 542 -24.96 17.72 -2.51
CA SER A 542 -24.16 16.72 -1.79
C SER A 542 -23.81 15.53 -2.67
N LYS A 543 -23.06 15.77 -3.74
CA LYS A 543 -22.68 14.73 -4.70
C LYS A 543 -21.31 14.15 -4.34
N LEU A 544 -21.14 12.85 -4.55
CA LEU A 544 -19.81 12.26 -4.65
C LEU A 544 -19.19 12.67 -5.98
N ASP A 545 -18.01 13.28 -5.92
CA ASP A 545 -17.25 13.64 -7.12
C ASP A 545 -16.74 12.37 -7.82
N THR A 546 -16.73 12.39 -9.16
CA THR A 546 -16.33 11.22 -9.94
C THR A 546 -14.88 10.82 -9.67
N ILE A 547 -13.98 11.80 -9.48
CA ILE A 547 -12.57 11.53 -9.18
C ILE A 547 -12.45 10.71 -7.88
N GLN A 548 -13.24 11.08 -6.86
CA GLN A 548 -13.24 10.38 -5.58
C GLN A 548 -13.81 8.97 -5.73
N ALA A 549 -14.89 8.79 -6.50
CA ALA A 549 -15.43 7.47 -6.81
C ALA A 549 -14.39 6.57 -7.49
N ARG A 550 -13.61 7.09 -8.46
CA ARG A 550 -12.56 6.31 -9.13
C ARG A 550 -11.44 5.90 -8.16
N VAL A 551 -10.98 6.82 -7.30
CA VAL A 551 -10.00 6.52 -6.25
C VAL A 551 -10.52 5.43 -5.29
N LEU A 552 -11.79 5.50 -4.93
CA LEU A 552 -12.42 4.52 -4.03
C LEU A 552 -12.59 3.16 -4.68
N SER A 553 -13.01 3.10 -5.95
CA SER A 553 -13.09 1.86 -6.73
C SER A 553 -11.73 1.15 -6.81
N GLU A 554 -10.64 1.90 -6.95
CA GLU A 554 -9.28 1.31 -6.96
C GLU A 554 -8.93 0.66 -5.60
N LYS A 555 -9.40 1.24 -4.50
CA LYS A 555 -9.04 0.80 -3.14
C LYS A 555 -9.97 -0.26 -2.56
N LEU A 556 -11.23 -0.30 -2.97
CA LEU A 556 -12.25 -1.19 -2.41
C LEU A 556 -11.84 -2.68 -2.45
N PRO A 557 -11.26 -3.23 -3.53
CA PRO A 557 -10.82 -4.62 -3.58
C PRO A 557 -9.77 -5.01 -2.55
N HIS A 558 -9.01 -4.03 -2.02
CA HIS A 558 -7.94 -4.27 -1.06
C HIS A 558 -8.38 -4.11 0.41
N LEU A 559 -9.59 -3.60 0.65
CA LEU A 559 -10.05 -3.18 1.96
C LEU A 559 -10.02 -4.31 3.00
N ASP A 560 -10.54 -5.50 2.65
CA ASP A 560 -10.58 -6.63 3.59
C ASP A 560 -9.18 -7.13 3.96
N ALA A 561 -8.25 -7.18 3.00
CA ALA A 561 -6.86 -7.55 3.26
C ALA A 561 -6.14 -6.50 4.13
N TRP A 562 -6.38 -5.21 3.92
CA TRP A 562 -5.84 -4.14 4.77
C TRP A 562 -6.42 -4.17 6.18
N ASN A 563 -7.72 -4.45 6.31
CA ASN A 563 -8.36 -4.63 7.61
C ASN A 563 -7.75 -5.82 8.38
N GLU A 564 -7.49 -6.93 7.69
CA GLU A 564 -6.80 -8.08 8.29
C GLU A 564 -5.38 -7.72 8.77
N LYS A 565 -4.60 -7.00 7.97
CA LYS A 565 -3.27 -6.52 8.41
C LYS A 565 -3.35 -5.61 9.63
N ARG A 566 -4.36 -4.73 9.71
CA ARG A 566 -4.63 -3.93 10.92
C ARG A 566 -4.96 -4.80 12.13
N ARG A 567 -5.75 -5.87 11.97
CA ARG A 567 -6.04 -6.83 13.06
C ARG A 567 -4.77 -7.48 13.58
N GLN A 568 -3.85 -7.86 12.70
CA GLN A 568 -2.56 -8.44 13.09
C GLN A 568 -1.70 -7.46 13.89
N VAL A 569 -1.62 -6.20 13.46
CA VAL A 569 -0.94 -5.12 14.22
C VAL A 569 -1.60 -4.93 15.60
N ALA A 570 -2.91 -4.90 15.68
CA ALA A 570 -3.65 -4.77 16.94
C ALA A 570 -3.39 -5.95 17.89
N ALA A 571 -3.37 -7.18 17.39
CA ALA A 571 -3.03 -8.37 18.17
C ALA A 571 -1.59 -8.30 18.71
N ALA A 572 -0.65 -7.89 17.86
CA ALA A 572 0.75 -7.69 18.22
C ALA A 572 0.93 -6.63 19.33
N TYR A 573 0.17 -5.53 19.29
CA TYR A 573 0.13 -4.55 20.38
C TYR A 573 -0.44 -5.13 21.66
N ARG A 574 -1.59 -5.83 21.60
CA ARG A 574 -2.21 -6.45 22.78
C ARG A 574 -1.24 -7.40 23.48
N GLU A 575 -0.59 -8.28 22.74
CA GLU A 575 0.41 -9.21 23.28
C GLU A 575 1.58 -8.47 23.94
N ARG A 576 2.13 -7.46 23.28
CA ARG A 576 3.28 -6.69 23.79
C ARG A 576 2.94 -5.83 24.98
N LEU A 577 1.69 -5.42 25.16
CA LEU A 577 1.29 -4.44 26.17
C LEU A 577 0.46 -5.07 27.32
N GLN A 578 0.18 -6.37 27.28
CA GLN A 578 -0.70 -7.06 28.22
C GLN A 578 -0.29 -6.96 29.70
N ASP A 579 1.00 -6.85 30.00
CA ASP A 579 1.51 -6.80 31.39
C ASP A 579 1.56 -5.38 31.97
N LEU A 580 1.19 -4.38 31.18
CA LEU A 580 1.19 -2.99 31.60
C LEU A 580 -0.15 -2.62 32.24
N PRO A 581 -0.23 -1.55 33.06
CA PRO A 581 -1.48 -1.05 33.62
C PRO A 581 -2.28 -0.30 32.54
N LEU A 582 -2.63 -1.00 31.48
CA LEU A 582 -3.42 -0.55 30.33
C LEU A 582 -4.62 -1.48 30.18
N THR A 583 -5.76 -0.92 29.79
CA THR A 583 -6.92 -1.73 29.40
C THR A 583 -7.29 -1.51 27.94
N PHE A 584 -7.84 -2.53 27.32
CA PHE A 584 -8.25 -2.54 25.92
C PHE A 584 -9.75 -2.78 25.82
N GLN A 585 -10.31 -2.53 24.64
CA GLN A 585 -11.69 -2.91 24.35
C GLN A 585 -11.87 -4.43 24.52
N CYS A 586 -12.92 -4.85 25.21
CA CYS A 586 -13.32 -6.24 25.29
C CYS A 586 -13.67 -6.79 23.89
N GLU A 587 -13.45 -8.09 23.66
CA GLU A 587 -13.77 -8.75 22.39
C GLU A 587 -15.06 -9.56 22.52
N HIS A 588 -15.91 -9.51 21.50
CA HIS A 588 -17.12 -10.33 21.39
C HIS A 588 -16.94 -11.44 20.33
N PRO A 589 -17.32 -12.70 20.58
CA PRO A 589 -17.05 -13.81 19.64
C PRO A 589 -17.60 -13.62 18.23
N ASP A 590 -18.76 -12.96 18.11
CA ASP A 590 -19.42 -12.74 16.84
C ASP A 590 -18.94 -11.48 16.09
N GLU A 591 -18.05 -10.70 16.69
CA GLU A 591 -17.61 -9.44 16.09
C GLU A 591 -16.30 -9.58 15.32
N GLN A 592 -16.14 -8.75 14.29
CA GLN A 592 -14.86 -8.53 13.65
C GLN A 592 -14.54 -7.04 13.62
N HIS A 593 -13.62 -6.66 14.50
CA HIS A 593 -13.09 -5.32 14.59
C HIS A 593 -12.07 -5.04 13.46
N VAL A 594 -12.24 -3.92 12.74
CA VAL A 594 -11.33 -3.52 11.64
C VAL A 594 -10.27 -2.48 12.02
N TYR A 595 -10.21 -2.11 13.30
CA TYR A 595 -9.21 -1.22 13.89
C TYR A 595 -8.89 0.02 13.04
N HIS A 596 -9.91 0.84 12.77
CA HIS A 596 -9.69 2.20 12.27
C HIS A 596 -8.82 2.99 13.25
N LEU A 597 -9.04 2.78 14.54
CA LEU A 597 -8.23 3.28 15.63
C LEU A 597 -7.97 2.13 16.61
N PHE A 598 -6.72 1.97 17.05
CA PHE A 598 -6.37 1.06 18.14
C PHE A 598 -6.27 1.86 19.43
N GLN A 599 -7.28 1.71 20.29
CA GLN A 599 -7.41 2.47 21.53
C GLN A 599 -6.81 1.70 22.72
N ILE A 600 -5.99 2.40 23.50
CA ILE A 600 -5.59 1.98 24.84
C ILE A 600 -6.20 2.93 25.86
N ARG A 601 -6.60 2.40 27.02
CA ARG A 601 -7.10 3.17 28.16
C ARG A 601 -6.03 3.20 29.25
N CYS A 602 -5.69 4.40 29.73
CA CYS A 602 -4.59 4.66 30.64
C CYS A 602 -4.91 5.82 31.57
N ASP A 603 -4.81 5.63 32.89
CA ASP A 603 -5.04 6.70 33.89
C ASP A 603 -4.06 7.88 33.73
N ARG A 604 -2.88 7.63 33.15
CA ARG A 604 -1.83 8.63 32.88
C ARG A 604 -1.81 9.04 31.41
N ARG A 605 -2.97 9.08 30.73
CA ARG A 605 -3.13 9.31 29.28
C ARG A 605 -2.29 10.47 28.75
N ASP A 606 -2.45 11.66 29.31
CA ASP A 606 -1.78 12.88 28.81
C ASP A 606 -0.25 12.80 28.98
N ALA A 607 0.22 12.20 30.08
CA ALA A 607 1.65 12.00 30.29
C ALA A 607 2.24 10.97 29.31
N LEU A 608 1.50 9.89 29.04
CA LEU A 608 1.89 8.89 28.04
C LEU A 608 1.90 9.48 26.62
N LEU A 609 0.86 10.25 26.25
CA LEU A 609 0.80 10.95 24.97
C LEU A 609 2.03 11.84 24.76
N ASN A 610 2.36 12.68 25.73
CA ASN A 610 3.54 13.55 25.66
C ASN A 610 4.84 12.75 25.53
N HIS A 611 4.95 11.63 26.25
CA HIS A 611 6.10 10.75 26.15
C HIS A 611 6.25 10.15 24.74
N LEU A 612 5.17 9.62 24.16
CA LEU A 612 5.18 9.05 22.81
C LEU A 612 5.50 10.11 21.75
N GLN A 613 4.89 11.29 21.82
CA GLN A 613 5.16 12.37 20.88
C GLN A 613 6.60 12.89 20.97
N SER A 614 7.17 12.96 22.18
CA SER A 614 8.60 13.32 22.35
C SER A 614 9.57 12.30 21.74
N ASN A 615 9.11 11.05 21.58
CA ASN A 615 9.84 9.96 20.91
C ASN A 615 9.40 9.78 19.44
N GLN A 616 8.78 10.80 18.83
CA GLN A 616 8.38 10.81 17.42
C GLN A 616 7.36 9.72 17.03
N ILE A 617 6.51 9.30 17.97
CA ILE A 617 5.39 8.38 17.73
C ILE A 617 4.10 9.18 17.57
N ASP A 618 3.40 8.99 16.46
CA ASP A 618 2.15 9.69 16.11
C ASP A 618 0.93 9.12 16.87
N ALA A 619 0.93 9.29 18.20
CA ALA A 619 -0.21 8.96 19.05
C ALA A 619 -1.16 10.16 19.18
N VAL A 620 -2.48 9.90 19.19
CA VAL A 620 -3.52 10.94 19.15
C VAL A 620 -4.70 10.65 20.06
N THR A 621 -5.38 11.70 20.55
CA THR A 621 -6.63 11.57 21.33
C THR A 621 -7.86 11.61 20.44
N ARG A 622 -8.76 10.62 20.57
CA ARG A 622 -10.03 10.51 19.83
C ARG A 622 -11.15 10.01 20.77
N TYR A 623 -11.82 10.87 21.53
CA TYR A 623 -11.77 12.35 21.52
C TYR A 623 -11.39 12.89 22.92
N PRO A 624 -10.76 14.07 23.02
CA PRO A 624 -10.31 14.61 24.30
C PRO A 624 -11.44 15.19 25.16
N GLN A 625 -12.65 15.37 24.60
CA GLN A 625 -13.81 15.90 25.31
C GLN A 625 -15.10 15.28 24.74
N PRO A 626 -16.01 14.77 25.59
CA PRO A 626 -17.23 14.12 25.15
C PRO A 626 -18.24 15.12 24.60
N ILE A 627 -19.19 14.63 23.80
CA ILE A 627 -20.09 15.49 23.02
C ILE A 627 -20.91 16.43 23.87
N HIS A 628 -21.47 15.94 24.97
CA HIS A 628 -22.36 16.73 25.83
C HIS A 628 -21.68 17.90 26.53
N LEU A 629 -20.34 17.91 26.60
CA LEU A 629 -19.54 19.00 27.16
C LEU A 629 -18.97 19.96 26.11
N GLN A 630 -19.11 19.64 24.82
CA GLN A 630 -18.62 20.53 23.75
C GLN A 630 -19.37 21.87 23.78
N PRO A 631 -18.68 23.01 23.59
CA PRO A 631 -19.32 24.34 23.61
C PRO A 631 -20.48 24.49 22.62
N ALA A 632 -20.45 23.77 21.50
CA ALA A 632 -21.52 23.77 20.50
C ALA A 632 -22.88 23.26 21.03
N PHE A 633 -22.87 22.48 22.12
CA PHE A 633 -24.06 21.90 22.73
C PHE A 633 -24.32 22.43 24.15
N ALA A 634 -23.69 23.56 24.51
CA ALA A 634 -23.81 24.15 25.84
C ALA A 634 -25.28 24.35 26.27
N GLY A 635 -25.59 23.97 27.51
CA GLY A 635 -26.92 24.10 28.10
C GLY A 635 -27.92 22.98 27.76
N ARG A 636 -27.55 22.01 26.92
CA ARG A 636 -28.40 20.82 26.64
C ARG A 636 -28.24 19.70 27.66
N TRP A 637 -27.03 19.54 28.20
CA TRP A 637 -26.65 18.49 29.14
C TRP A 637 -25.68 19.05 30.19
N GLN A 638 -25.35 18.23 31.18
CA GLN A 638 -24.49 18.60 32.30
C GLN A 638 -23.36 17.58 32.50
N GLU A 639 -22.26 18.03 33.09
CA GLU A 639 -21.17 17.16 33.54
C GLU A 639 -21.67 16.16 34.59
N GLY A 640 -21.17 14.94 34.56
CA GLY A 640 -21.60 13.81 35.37
C GLY A 640 -22.84 13.08 34.85
N GLN A 641 -23.46 13.53 33.75
CA GLN A 641 -24.63 12.86 33.15
C GLN A 641 -24.25 11.60 32.36
N PHE A 642 -23.06 11.56 31.78
CA PHE A 642 -22.51 10.43 31.02
C PHE A 642 -21.11 10.10 31.55
N PRO A 643 -21.02 9.58 32.79
CA PRO A 643 -19.75 9.41 33.49
C PRO A 643 -18.77 8.48 32.77
N VAL A 644 -19.24 7.47 32.03
CA VAL A 644 -18.35 6.57 31.30
C VAL A 644 -17.73 7.29 30.10
N ALA A 645 -18.53 8.00 29.31
CA ALA A 645 -18.04 8.81 28.20
C ALA A 645 -17.03 9.88 28.66
N GLU A 646 -17.28 10.53 29.80
CA GLU A 646 -16.36 11.48 30.42
C GLU A 646 -15.02 10.83 30.79
N ALA A 647 -15.06 9.69 31.49
CA ALA A 647 -13.85 8.94 31.86
C ALA A 647 -13.05 8.52 30.62
N LEU A 648 -13.71 7.90 29.63
CA LEU A 648 -13.07 7.45 28.39
C LEU A 648 -12.37 8.61 27.65
N CYS A 649 -12.96 9.80 27.59
CA CYS A 649 -12.31 10.94 26.93
C CYS A 649 -11.01 11.38 27.63
N SER A 650 -10.94 11.23 28.95
CA SER A 650 -9.74 11.55 29.74
C SER A 650 -8.67 10.44 29.70
N GLU A 651 -9.07 9.20 29.42
CA GLU A 651 -8.21 8.01 29.59
C GLU A 651 -7.82 7.32 28.27
N LEU A 652 -8.53 7.56 27.16
CA LEU A 652 -8.25 6.91 25.88
C LEU A 652 -7.15 7.59 25.07
N LEU A 653 -6.28 6.77 24.49
CA LEU A 653 -5.21 7.17 23.57
C LEU A 653 -5.18 6.22 22.38
N ALA A 654 -5.17 6.77 21.17
CA ALA A 654 -5.03 5.98 19.95
C ALA A 654 -3.57 5.85 19.57
N LEU A 655 -3.09 4.62 19.42
CA LEU A 655 -1.74 4.32 18.92
C LEU A 655 -1.71 4.32 17.39
N PRO A 656 -0.54 4.55 16.76
CA PRO A 656 -0.39 4.41 15.31
C PRO A 656 -0.78 3.01 14.85
N ILE A 657 -1.63 2.95 13.83
CA ILE A 657 -2.03 1.69 13.20
C ILE A 657 -2.20 1.88 11.70
N ARG A 658 -1.39 1.14 10.92
CA ARG A 658 -1.46 1.08 9.47
C ARG A 658 -1.33 -0.38 9.00
N PRO A 659 -1.91 -0.75 7.85
CA PRO A 659 -1.80 -2.11 7.32
C PRO A 659 -0.36 -2.49 6.90
N ASP A 660 0.56 -1.54 6.80
CA ASP A 660 1.94 -1.72 6.35
C ASP A 660 2.98 -1.56 7.47
N MET A 661 2.56 -1.59 8.74
CA MET A 661 3.50 -1.48 9.86
C MET A 661 4.41 -2.71 9.94
N SER A 662 5.70 -2.45 10.05
CA SER A 662 6.74 -3.46 10.27
C SER A 662 6.79 -3.91 11.73
N VAL A 663 7.42 -5.08 11.97
CA VAL A 663 7.67 -5.57 13.33
C VAL A 663 8.50 -4.58 14.13
N ASP A 664 9.52 -3.98 13.52
CA ASP A 664 10.39 -2.99 14.16
C ASP A 664 9.62 -1.72 14.59
N GLU A 665 8.68 -1.24 13.77
CA GLU A 665 7.81 -0.11 14.14
C GLU A 665 6.90 -0.46 15.33
N ILE A 666 6.32 -1.67 15.33
CA ILE A 666 5.46 -2.15 16.43
C ILE A 666 6.28 -2.31 17.71
N ASP A 667 7.48 -2.87 17.62
CA ASP A 667 8.42 -3.04 18.74
C ASP A 667 8.83 -1.68 19.30
N TYR A 668 9.20 -0.72 18.45
CA TYR A 668 9.56 0.62 18.87
C TYR A 668 8.45 1.31 19.67
N VAL A 669 7.19 1.21 19.20
CA VAL A 669 6.05 1.75 19.93
C VAL A 669 5.85 1.01 21.26
N GLY A 670 5.89 -0.32 21.24
CA GLY A 670 5.72 -1.15 22.44
C GLY A 670 6.77 -0.88 23.51
N ASP A 671 8.04 -0.83 23.13
CA ASP A 671 9.19 -0.59 24.01
C ASP A 671 9.16 0.82 24.58
N THR A 672 8.77 1.82 23.80
CA THR A 672 8.60 3.20 24.28
C THR A 672 7.51 3.28 25.35
N ILE A 673 6.37 2.59 25.15
CA ILE A 673 5.31 2.53 26.16
C ILE A 673 5.81 1.79 27.41
N ARG A 674 6.54 0.67 27.27
CA ARG A 674 7.11 -0.05 28.40
C ARG A 674 8.10 0.80 29.19
N ALA A 675 8.97 1.56 28.51
CA ALA A 675 9.92 2.48 29.13
C ALA A 675 9.23 3.55 29.99
N PHE A 676 8.10 4.10 29.53
CA PHE A 676 7.29 5.04 30.29
C PHE A 676 6.83 4.48 31.65
N PHE A 677 6.42 3.21 31.69
CA PHE A 677 5.98 2.55 32.92
C PHE A 677 7.12 2.02 33.78
N ALA A 678 8.30 1.75 33.20
CA ALA A 678 9.49 1.32 33.96
C ALA A 678 10.19 2.49 34.69
N GLY A 679 10.09 3.72 34.17
CA GLY A 679 10.70 4.93 34.74
C GLY A 679 9.81 5.69 35.75
N GLY A 680 8.73 5.07 36.23
CA GLY A 680 7.73 5.67 37.13
C GLY A 680 7.90 5.30 38.59
#